data_AF-A0A442EAL9-F1
#
_entry.id   AF-A0A442EAL9-F1
#
_cell.length_a   1.000
_cell.length_b   1.000
_cell.length_c   1.000
_cell.angle_alpha   90.00
_cell.angle_beta   90.00
_cell.angle_gamma   90.00
#
_symmetry.space_group_name_H-M   'P 1'
#
loop_
_entity.id
_entity.type
_entity.pdbx_description
1 polymer ?
#
loop_
_entity_poly.entity_id
_entity_poly.type
_entity_poly.pdbx_seq_one_letter_code
_entity_poly.pdbx_strand_id
1 'polypeptide(L)'
;MEWLLAVGALVALLVYISAKQSRVESREPALGNDRRLALRAEPSMQFGKRDSNIWSDPRSDPDPRFEGPNQWERVHREEPLSRSINGTPARWVANGETVQVGGIQISSGMFYLGTNLKSVQRGVTENCLIVPSLKVASSGGDPAGQKMPYWPSYSNIDPVARRTFLQWLAGGRTDPSISIGYVFLFFYGLERRLFLDGANGQANAIVAEVERLLAIYGSNNSFRGYATRFIEAAASLSGSDIARPALSPSLRSGYEISIPVRLYLGRKLKENLPFDGKDALLWVLALPDTYLRTAATRCFDEFVELWGIRFLERYPDGLKINAPKARLKLEYRAASSTFHRKLAVGDGSGPLPDIAAVSAPLDGLRDLVAACADELGAYSRLLGKTPEAKGTVEAAFLLPRELLLSSSFALGSVAIGRIEALFENRTIAQISVGQLIAALGIAGGGIGKMPSGTCNQIGAFLDKIDIAFEPDRRYGSRNLTTEGHVLLFKAKAGAPVDSEKDAYVSAKAMIDVATLAAAADGEIAAAEYQGIKADIHGFPELSGVERARLIAYSNTLLRDAPGQQLAMQRLKRLPAEERAKAVRSAMSAVLADGHATPQEVKFLEKLQKTLGFPVEDVYSALHRRSVAVDEPVMVAVAEAQSGIPIPKEQVQTPGLKFDAARLQRIRSETSAVSELLAEIFVEEASAVTAPPRAVPEVGGNILFKGLDPAHGELLASILVSGTMDRSALEGRARSLRLLPEGAIETINEWGFETFEEPIIEGEDPVSVLDHLRTELLKLKAAA
;
A
#
# COMPACT_ATOMS: atom_id res chain seq x y z
N MET A 1 35.67 -21.06 43.88
CA MET A 1 36.12 -21.99 42.82
C MET A 1 35.01 -22.35 41.84
N GLU A 2 33.74 -22.47 42.27
CA GLU A 2 32.62 -22.80 41.36
C GLU A 2 32.31 -21.71 40.31
N TRP A 3 32.49 -20.42 40.64
CA TRP A 3 32.32 -19.32 39.68
C TRP A 3 33.34 -19.31 38.54
N LEU A 4 34.58 -19.76 38.79
CA LEU A 4 35.62 -19.85 37.75
C LEU A 4 35.36 -21.02 36.79
N LEU A 5 34.74 -22.10 37.27
CA LEU A 5 34.34 -23.24 36.44
C LEU A 5 33.13 -22.91 35.56
N ALA A 6 32.16 -22.14 36.07
CA ALA A 6 31.00 -21.70 35.29
C ALA A 6 31.40 -20.73 34.16
N VAL A 7 32.31 -19.79 34.44
CA VAL A 7 32.84 -18.86 33.43
C VAL A 7 33.72 -19.61 32.41
N GLY A 8 34.53 -20.58 32.86
CA GLY A 8 35.31 -21.44 31.96
C GLY A 8 34.45 -22.28 31.02
N ALA A 9 33.34 -22.83 31.53
CA ALA A 9 32.38 -23.60 30.73
C ALA A 9 31.65 -22.74 29.70
N LEU A 10 31.28 -21.50 30.06
CA LEU A 10 30.63 -20.56 29.14
C LEU A 10 31.56 -20.13 28.00
N VAL A 11 32.84 -19.86 28.31
CA VAL A 11 33.86 -19.51 27.30
C VAL A 11 34.16 -20.70 26.39
N ALA A 12 34.26 -21.91 26.95
CA ALA A 12 34.44 -23.13 26.15
C ALA A 12 33.24 -23.42 25.22
N LEU A 13 32.01 -23.14 25.69
CA LEU A 13 30.79 -23.27 24.88
C LEU A 13 30.76 -22.25 23.73
N LEU A 14 31.16 -21.01 23.98
CA LEU A 14 31.23 -19.96 22.95
C LEU A 14 32.32 -20.24 21.91
N VAL A 15 33.48 -20.74 22.32
CA VAL A 15 34.54 -21.18 21.41
C VAL A 15 34.10 -22.40 20.59
N TYR A 16 33.39 -23.35 21.20
CA TYR A 16 32.84 -24.51 20.49
C TYR A 16 31.77 -24.12 19.45
N ILE A 17 30.88 -23.18 19.77
CA ILE A 17 29.87 -22.68 18.83
C ILE A 17 30.53 -21.92 17.67
N SER A 18 31.54 -21.10 17.96
CA SER A 18 32.28 -20.36 16.92
C SER A 18 33.10 -21.27 16.01
N ALA A 19 33.69 -22.35 16.55
CA ALA A 19 34.41 -23.37 15.77
C ALA A 19 33.48 -24.29 14.96
N LYS A 20 32.23 -24.46 15.41
CA LYS A 20 31.21 -25.21 14.67
C LYS A 20 30.62 -24.41 13.52
N GLN A 21 30.47 -23.09 13.67
CA GLN A 21 30.02 -22.19 12.59
C GLN A 21 31.09 -22.05 11.49
N SER A 22 32.38 -21.95 11.83
CA SER A 22 33.46 -21.87 10.83
C SER A 22 33.70 -23.17 10.06
N ARG A 23 33.29 -24.34 10.59
CA ARG A 23 33.36 -25.64 9.90
C ARG A 23 32.19 -25.89 8.93
N VAL A 24 31.13 -25.09 8.97
CA VAL A 24 29.98 -25.21 8.06
C VAL A 24 30.18 -24.36 6.78
N GLU A 25 31.02 -23.32 6.84
CA GLU A 25 31.33 -22.45 5.67
C GLU A 25 32.51 -22.93 4.80
N SER A 26 33.24 -23.99 5.21
CA SER A 26 34.40 -24.50 4.47
C SER A 26 34.18 -25.90 3.87
N ARG A 27 33.17 -26.06 3.00
CA ARG A 27 33.02 -27.21 2.10
C ARG A 27 33.02 -26.75 0.65
N GLU A 28 34.20 -26.71 0.04
CA GLU A 28 34.35 -26.73 -1.43
C GLU A 28 33.96 -28.12 -1.98
N PRO A 29 33.33 -28.22 -3.17
CA PRO A 29 33.16 -29.48 -3.86
C PRO A 29 34.39 -29.80 -4.73
N ALA A 30 34.83 -31.05 -4.66
CA ALA A 30 35.96 -31.60 -5.39
C ALA A 30 35.73 -31.73 -6.90
N LEU A 31 36.77 -31.45 -7.68
CA LEU A 31 36.92 -31.77 -9.10
C LEU A 31 37.06 -33.29 -9.32
N GLY A 32 36.37 -33.81 -10.33
CA GLY A 32 36.56 -35.15 -10.90
C GLY A 32 36.18 -35.18 -12.39
N ASN A 33 37.14 -35.57 -13.23
CA ASN A 33 37.17 -35.46 -14.69
C ASN A 33 36.26 -36.44 -15.47
N ASP A 34 35.85 -35.94 -16.65
CA ASP A 34 35.64 -36.58 -17.96
C ASP A 34 34.71 -37.80 -18.15
N ARG A 35 33.69 -37.58 -19.01
CA ARG A 35 33.48 -38.39 -20.22
C ARG A 35 32.66 -37.63 -21.28
N ARG A 36 33.29 -37.43 -22.44
CA ARG A 36 32.69 -37.01 -23.72
C ARG A 36 31.55 -37.94 -24.14
N LEU A 37 30.47 -37.37 -24.69
CA LEU A 37 29.75 -37.88 -25.86
C LEU A 37 28.99 -36.72 -26.53
N ALA A 38 29.14 -36.64 -27.85
CA ALA A 38 28.64 -35.58 -28.71
C ALA A 38 27.12 -35.68 -28.93
N LEU A 39 26.45 -34.54 -29.21
CA LEU A 39 25.75 -34.26 -30.48
C LEU A 39 24.84 -33.02 -30.41
N ARG A 40 24.94 -32.24 -31.50
CA ARG A 40 24.00 -31.29 -32.11
C ARG A 40 23.88 -29.86 -31.57
N ALA A 41 24.27 -28.97 -32.48
CA ALA A 41 24.13 -27.53 -32.45
C ALA A 41 22.76 -27.06 -32.96
N GLU A 42 22.51 -25.78 -32.64
CA GLU A 42 21.53 -24.81 -33.14
C GLU A 42 20.17 -24.66 -32.42
N PRO A 43 19.60 -23.43 -32.35
CA PRO A 43 20.24 -22.11 -32.29
C PRO A 43 19.72 -21.23 -31.14
N SER A 44 20.57 -20.29 -30.72
CA SER A 44 20.29 -19.21 -29.77
C SER A 44 19.15 -18.31 -30.26
N MET A 45 18.07 -18.21 -29.49
CA MET A 45 17.12 -17.09 -29.59
C MET A 45 17.84 -15.80 -29.23
N GLN A 46 17.98 -14.93 -30.23
CA GLN A 46 18.38 -13.55 -30.06
C GLN A 46 17.36 -12.85 -29.16
N PHE A 47 17.76 -12.49 -27.94
CA PHE A 47 17.07 -11.42 -27.22
C PHE A 47 17.26 -10.14 -28.03
N GLY A 48 16.17 -9.65 -28.62
CA GLY A 48 16.14 -8.39 -29.33
C GLY A 48 16.74 -7.29 -28.47
N LYS A 49 17.70 -6.57 -29.04
CA LYS A 49 18.19 -5.31 -28.50
C LYS A 49 16.96 -4.43 -28.25
N ARG A 50 16.69 -4.11 -26.98
CA ARG A 50 15.90 -2.92 -26.66
C ARG A 50 16.75 -1.74 -27.08
N ASP A 51 16.46 -1.19 -28.25
CA ASP A 51 16.99 0.10 -28.63
C ASP A 51 16.54 1.10 -27.56
N SER A 52 17.52 1.77 -26.97
CA SER A 52 17.29 2.96 -26.17
C SER A 52 16.49 3.93 -27.03
N ASN A 53 15.23 4.20 -26.67
CA ASN A 53 14.44 5.27 -27.27
C ASN A 53 15.06 6.62 -26.89
N ILE A 54 16.15 6.94 -27.59
CA ILE A 54 16.63 8.27 -27.84
C ILE A 54 15.51 8.95 -28.63
N TRP A 55 15.11 10.15 -28.24
CA TRP A 55 14.20 10.98 -29.02
C TRP A 55 14.59 10.94 -30.51
N SER A 56 13.70 10.37 -31.34
CA SER A 56 13.82 10.32 -32.80
C SER A 56 13.28 11.63 -33.39
N ASP A 57 13.93 12.17 -34.42
CA ASP A 57 13.45 13.35 -35.13
C ASP A 57 12.04 13.05 -35.68
N PRO A 58 10.99 13.84 -35.37
CA PRO A 58 9.64 13.64 -35.90
C PRO A 58 9.56 13.67 -37.44
N ARG A 59 10.60 14.14 -38.14
CA ARG A 59 10.74 14.03 -39.60
C ARG A 59 11.16 12.63 -40.06
N SER A 60 11.73 11.83 -39.16
CA SER A 60 12.22 10.47 -39.43
C SER A 60 11.27 9.36 -38.98
N ASP A 61 10.32 9.65 -38.07
CA ASP A 61 9.28 8.70 -37.64
C ASP A 61 8.01 9.47 -37.17
N PRO A 62 7.01 9.70 -38.04
CA PRO A 62 5.84 10.50 -37.73
C PRO A 62 4.82 9.74 -36.85
N ASP A 63 4.39 10.35 -35.75
CA ASP A 63 3.33 9.83 -34.86
C ASP A 63 1.96 9.86 -35.58
N PRO A 64 1.26 8.71 -35.72
CA PRO A 64 0.00 8.60 -36.45
C PRO A 64 -1.18 9.38 -35.84
N ARG A 65 -1.01 10.01 -34.66
CA ARG A 65 -2.01 10.90 -34.07
C ARG A 65 -2.04 12.31 -34.68
N PHE A 66 -1.14 12.61 -35.62
CA PHE A 66 -1.05 13.91 -36.31
C PHE A 66 -1.16 13.77 -37.83
N GLU A 67 -2.18 13.07 -38.32
CA GLU A 67 -2.58 13.13 -39.73
C GLU A 67 -3.46 14.37 -39.99
N GLY A 68 -2.82 15.50 -40.31
CA GLY A 68 -3.45 16.66 -40.95
C GLY A 68 -2.66 17.04 -42.21
N PRO A 69 -3.26 17.71 -43.21
CA PRO A 69 -2.59 17.93 -44.48
C PRO A 69 -1.37 18.84 -44.31
N ASN A 70 -0.18 18.26 -44.45
CA ASN A 70 1.08 18.88 -44.83
C ASN A 70 1.61 20.03 -43.93
N GLN A 71 1.52 19.90 -42.59
CA GLN A 71 2.24 20.83 -41.70
C GLN A 71 3.76 20.61 -41.67
N TRP A 72 4.22 19.38 -41.93
CA TRP A 72 5.64 19.03 -42.02
C TRP A 72 6.28 19.40 -43.37
N GLU A 73 5.46 19.63 -44.40
CA GLU A 73 5.88 19.70 -45.79
C GLU A 73 5.91 21.13 -46.36
N ARG A 74 5.55 22.16 -45.56
CA ARG A 74 5.73 23.57 -45.95
C ARG A 74 7.18 24.02 -45.83
N VAL A 75 8.08 23.27 -46.46
CA VAL A 75 9.33 23.84 -46.94
C VAL A 75 8.95 24.60 -48.20
N HIS A 76 8.85 25.92 -48.13
CA HIS A 76 9.07 26.70 -49.35
C HIS A 76 10.45 26.29 -49.84
N ARG A 77 10.49 25.57 -50.97
CA ARG A 77 11.71 25.21 -51.67
C ARG A 77 12.47 26.52 -51.93
N GLU A 78 13.46 26.81 -51.10
CA GLU A 78 14.36 27.93 -51.34
C GLU A 78 15.15 27.61 -52.60
N GLU A 79 15.05 28.48 -53.61
CA GLU A 79 16.19 28.66 -54.51
C GLU A 79 17.38 29.09 -53.64
N PRO A 80 18.55 28.47 -53.80
CA PRO A 80 19.70 28.83 -52.98
C PRO A 80 20.07 30.27 -53.30
N LEU A 81 19.83 31.18 -52.36
CA LEU A 81 20.43 32.52 -52.34
C LEU A 81 21.93 32.37 -52.04
N SER A 82 22.64 31.72 -52.97
CA SER A 82 24.05 31.93 -53.16
C SER A 82 24.22 33.30 -53.81
N ARG A 83 24.49 34.33 -52.98
CA ARG A 83 25.38 35.48 -53.24
C ARG A 83 25.05 36.66 -52.33
N SER A 84 25.96 36.94 -51.41
CA SER A 84 26.60 38.25 -51.18
C SER A 84 26.93 38.43 -49.70
N ILE A 85 28.22 38.38 -49.39
CA ILE A 85 28.82 38.69 -48.09
C ILE A 85 28.89 40.23 -47.97
N ASN A 86 27.75 40.91 -47.99
CA ASN A 86 27.62 42.36 -47.76
C ASN A 86 26.37 42.67 -46.93
N GLY A 87 26.15 41.90 -45.86
CA GLY A 87 25.10 42.14 -44.89
C GLY A 87 25.64 42.77 -43.62
N THR A 88 24.91 43.72 -43.02
CA THR A 88 25.19 44.22 -41.66
C THR A 88 25.24 43.05 -40.67
N PRO A 89 26.37 42.85 -39.94
CA PRO A 89 26.48 41.82 -38.92
C PRO A 89 25.34 41.93 -37.90
N ALA A 90 24.76 40.80 -37.52
CA ALA A 90 23.75 40.78 -36.47
C ALA A 90 24.36 41.25 -35.14
N ARG A 91 23.62 42.10 -34.43
CA ARG A 91 23.97 42.56 -33.08
C ARG A 91 22.88 42.14 -32.09
N TRP A 92 23.28 41.96 -30.84
CA TRP A 92 22.35 41.81 -29.72
C TRP A 92 21.75 43.17 -29.36
N VAL A 93 20.43 43.28 -29.31
CA VAL A 93 19.71 44.44 -28.76
C VAL A 93 19.58 44.23 -27.26
N ALA A 94 20.21 45.08 -26.46
CA ALA A 94 20.24 44.91 -25.01
C ALA A 94 18.86 45.15 -24.38
N ASN A 95 18.64 44.65 -23.16
CA ASN A 95 17.42 44.92 -22.41
C ASN A 95 17.23 46.44 -22.23
N GLY A 96 16.04 46.95 -22.53
CA GLY A 96 15.72 48.38 -22.48
C GLY A 96 16.24 49.21 -23.67
N GLU A 97 17.02 48.64 -24.58
CA GLU A 97 17.50 49.33 -25.77
C GLU A 97 16.36 49.49 -26.79
N THR A 98 16.16 50.71 -27.28
CA THR A 98 15.08 51.03 -28.23
C THR A 98 15.57 50.94 -29.67
N VAL A 99 14.84 50.19 -30.50
CA VAL A 99 15.09 50.06 -31.94
C VAL A 99 13.79 50.15 -32.74
N GLN A 100 13.88 50.40 -34.04
CA GLN A 100 12.74 50.39 -34.95
C GLN A 100 12.91 49.32 -36.03
N VAL A 101 11.90 48.45 -36.20
CA VAL A 101 11.90 47.37 -37.20
C VAL A 101 10.54 47.35 -37.91
N GLY A 102 10.53 47.43 -39.24
CA GLY A 102 9.28 47.41 -40.02
C GLY A 102 8.29 48.52 -39.63
N GLY A 103 8.79 49.67 -39.16
CA GLY A 103 7.97 50.79 -38.67
C GLY A 103 7.49 50.66 -37.22
N ILE A 104 7.76 49.55 -36.54
CA ILE A 104 7.36 49.30 -35.15
C ILE A 104 8.53 49.63 -34.21
N GLN A 105 8.28 50.46 -33.19
CA GLN A 105 9.25 50.79 -32.15
C GLN A 105 9.22 49.72 -31.05
N ILE A 106 10.38 49.16 -30.70
CA ILE A 106 10.54 48.10 -29.70
C ILE A 106 11.55 48.58 -28.66
N SER A 107 11.15 48.59 -27.39
CA SER A 107 12.00 49.00 -26.24
C SER A 107 12.36 47.86 -25.29
N SER A 108 11.78 46.67 -25.47
CA SER A 108 12.01 45.52 -24.58
C SER A 108 13.39 44.86 -24.76
N GLY A 109 13.97 44.95 -25.96
CA GLY A 109 15.26 44.33 -26.30
C GLY A 109 15.31 42.80 -26.11
N MET A 110 16.52 42.29 -25.89
CA MET A 110 16.88 40.87 -25.71
C MET A 110 16.72 39.96 -26.94
N PHE A 111 17.04 40.46 -28.13
CA PHE A 111 17.00 39.67 -29.37
C PHE A 111 18.14 40.04 -30.31
N TYR A 112 18.37 39.21 -31.34
CA TYR A 112 19.35 39.51 -32.39
C TYR A 112 18.71 40.25 -33.55
N LEU A 113 19.36 41.34 -33.99
CA LEU A 113 18.93 42.18 -35.10
C LEU A 113 20.05 42.33 -36.13
N GLY A 114 19.77 42.04 -37.39
CA GLY A 114 20.69 42.28 -38.51
C GLY A 114 20.43 41.35 -39.69
N THR A 115 21.42 41.16 -40.56
CA THR A 115 21.22 40.41 -41.82
C THR A 115 22.03 39.11 -41.90
N ASN A 116 23.00 38.94 -41.00
CA ASN A 116 23.81 37.73 -40.92
C ASN A 116 24.19 37.42 -39.47
N LEU A 117 23.80 36.23 -39.00
CA LEU A 117 24.19 35.67 -37.72
C LEU A 117 24.83 34.30 -37.97
N LYS A 118 26.08 34.14 -37.53
CA LYS A 118 26.84 32.91 -37.78
C LYS A 118 26.14 31.70 -37.14
N SER A 119 25.81 30.71 -37.98
CA SER A 119 25.27 29.44 -37.53
C SER A 119 26.35 28.48 -37.04
N VAL A 120 25.99 27.64 -36.08
CA VAL A 120 26.84 26.56 -35.54
C VAL A 120 26.93 25.39 -36.52
N GLN A 121 25.84 25.10 -37.23
CA GLN A 121 25.75 24.03 -38.21
C GLN A 121 25.93 24.60 -39.63
N ARG A 122 26.79 23.97 -40.43
CA ARG A 122 26.98 24.39 -41.84
C ARG A 122 25.65 24.21 -42.60
N GLY A 123 25.20 25.28 -43.27
CA GLY A 123 24.00 25.26 -44.12
C GLY A 123 22.67 25.50 -43.40
N VAL A 124 22.67 25.78 -42.10
CA VAL A 124 21.45 26.12 -41.33
C VAL A 124 21.42 27.62 -41.03
N THR A 125 20.33 28.31 -41.36
CA THR A 125 20.13 29.72 -40.97
C THR A 125 19.72 29.80 -39.50
N GLU A 126 20.23 30.79 -38.76
CA GLU A 126 19.87 30.94 -37.34
C GLU A 126 18.44 31.45 -37.17
N ASN A 127 17.60 30.62 -36.56
CA ASN A 127 16.15 30.87 -36.46
C ASN A 127 15.79 32.07 -35.57
N CYS A 128 16.70 32.50 -34.69
CA CYS A 128 16.50 33.59 -33.73
C CYS A 128 16.78 35.00 -34.29
N LEU A 129 17.26 35.12 -35.54
CA LEU A 129 17.65 36.41 -36.11
C LEU A 129 16.45 37.19 -36.67
N ILE A 130 16.22 38.39 -36.15
CA ILE A 130 15.30 39.35 -36.77
C ILE A 130 16.02 40.07 -37.90
N VAL A 131 15.48 39.95 -39.12
CA VAL A 131 16.06 40.52 -40.34
C VAL A 131 15.31 41.79 -40.77
N PRO A 132 15.89 43.00 -40.57
CA PRO A 132 15.17 44.26 -40.79
C PRO A 132 14.71 44.50 -42.24
N SER A 133 15.42 43.92 -43.21
CA SER A 133 15.14 44.10 -44.63
C SER A 133 13.96 43.29 -45.15
N LEU A 134 13.43 42.33 -44.37
CA LEU A 134 12.30 41.51 -44.78
C LEU A 134 10.97 42.26 -44.67
N LYS A 135 10.07 41.99 -45.61
CA LYS A 135 8.75 42.63 -45.67
C LYS A 135 7.93 42.33 -44.41
N VAL A 136 7.43 43.39 -43.78
CA VAL A 136 6.46 43.37 -42.67
C VAL A 136 5.14 43.92 -43.20
N ALA A 137 4.02 43.29 -42.85
CA ALA A 137 2.70 43.77 -43.27
C ALA A 137 2.39 45.16 -42.68
N SER A 138 1.67 45.99 -43.44
CA SER A 138 1.22 47.31 -43.00
C SER A 138 0.01 47.26 -42.06
N SER A 139 -0.79 46.19 -42.13
CA SER A 139 -1.99 45.97 -41.32
C SER A 139 -2.25 44.48 -41.08
N GLY A 140 -3.21 44.17 -40.19
CA GLY A 140 -3.57 42.80 -39.81
C GLY A 140 -2.67 42.20 -38.73
N GLY A 141 -3.00 40.97 -38.31
CA GLY A 141 -2.23 40.19 -37.34
C GLY A 141 -2.62 38.71 -37.42
N ASP A 142 -1.75 37.85 -36.91
CA ASP A 142 -1.94 36.40 -36.78
C ASP A 142 -1.59 35.97 -35.34
N PRO A 143 -2.29 36.47 -34.30
CA PRO A 143 -1.98 36.14 -32.91
C PRO A 143 -2.14 34.64 -32.62
N ALA A 144 -3.06 33.96 -33.32
CA ALA A 144 -3.25 32.52 -33.23
C ALA A 144 -2.13 31.70 -33.90
N GLY A 145 -1.26 32.33 -34.71
CA GLY A 145 -0.12 31.68 -35.36
C GLY A 145 -0.52 30.66 -36.42
N GLN A 146 -1.66 30.85 -37.10
CA GLN A 146 -2.16 29.93 -38.13
C GLN A 146 -1.21 29.82 -39.33
N LYS A 147 -0.37 30.84 -39.54
CA LYS A 147 0.62 30.90 -40.62
C LYS A 147 2.04 30.59 -40.15
N MET A 148 2.22 30.17 -38.90
CA MET A 148 3.52 29.83 -38.34
C MET A 148 3.83 28.35 -38.59
N PRO A 149 5.04 28.01 -39.10
CA PRO A 149 5.49 26.63 -39.15
C PRO A 149 5.83 26.15 -37.72
N TYR A 150 5.88 24.83 -37.53
CA TYR A 150 6.15 24.21 -36.23
C TYR A 150 7.48 24.68 -35.59
N TRP A 151 8.53 24.82 -36.41
CA TRP A 151 9.79 25.48 -36.03
C TRP A 151 9.90 26.85 -36.70
N PRO A 152 9.39 27.93 -36.08
CA PRO A 152 9.38 29.24 -36.70
C PRO A 152 10.79 29.84 -36.77
N SER A 153 11.07 30.51 -37.89
CA SER A 153 12.16 31.47 -38.01
C SER A 153 11.60 32.78 -38.54
N TYR A 154 12.17 33.90 -38.12
CA TYR A 154 11.69 35.22 -38.57
C TYR A 154 11.75 35.37 -40.10
N SER A 155 12.74 34.73 -40.74
CA SER A 155 12.88 34.74 -42.20
C SER A 155 11.77 33.97 -42.92
N ASN A 156 11.24 32.90 -42.33
CA ASN A 156 10.35 31.98 -43.02
C ASN A 156 8.87 32.20 -42.72
N ILE A 157 8.54 33.03 -41.72
CA ILE A 157 7.15 33.37 -41.39
C ILE A 157 6.59 34.47 -42.31
N ASP A 158 5.28 34.44 -42.54
CA ASP A 158 4.56 35.40 -43.39
C ASP A 158 4.73 36.86 -42.90
N PRO A 159 4.72 37.88 -43.79
CA PRO A 159 4.79 39.29 -43.38
C PRO A 159 3.79 39.71 -42.30
N VAL A 160 2.59 39.10 -42.23
CA VAL A 160 1.59 39.36 -41.18
C VAL A 160 2.02 38.74 -39.84
N ALA A 161 2.61 37.54 -39.87
CA ALA A 161 3.16 36.90 -38.68
C ALA A 161 4.39 37.68 -38.16
N ARG A 162 5.28 38.19 -39.05
CA ARG A 162 6.38 39.09 -38.65
C ARG A 162 5.86 40.33 -37.95
N ARG A 163 4.81 40.97 -38.49
CA ARG A 163 4.18 42.13 -37.86
C ARG A 163 3.68 41.80 -36.45
N THR A 164 2.96 40.68 -36.32
CA THR A 164 2.43 40.19 -35.04
C THR A 164 3.52 39.96 -34.01
N PHE A 165 4.60 39.28 -34.42
CA PHE A 165 5.77 39.05 -33.57
C PHE A 165 6.40 40.36 -33.09
N LEU A 166 6.64 41.31 -33.99
CA LEU A 166 7.22 42.61 -33.64
C LEU A 166 6.30 43.44 -32.74
N GLN A 167 4.98 43.37 -32.95
CA GLN A 167 4.00 44.03 -32.07
C GLN A 167 3.98 43.40 -30.68
N TRP A 168 4.10 42.08 -30.57
CA TRP A 168 4.21 41.41 -29.28
C TRP A 168 5.51 41.76 -28.53
N LEU A 169 6.64 41.86 -29.25
CA LEU A 169 7.89 42.37 -28.69
C LEU A 169 7.73 43.82 -28.20
N ALA A 170 7.13 44.70 -29.02
CA ALA A 170 6.86 46.10 -28.65
C ALA A 170 5.91 46.21 -27.45
N GLY A 171 4.93 45.31 -27.34
CA GLY A 171 3.99 45.20 -26.23
C GLY A 171 4.57 44.55 -24.97
N GLY A 172 5.89 44.40 -24.85
CA GLY A 172 6.54 43.89 -23.65
C GLY A 172 6.43 42.38 -23.44
N ARG A 173 5.94 41.62 -24.44
CA ARG A 173 5.84 40.15 -24.42
C ARG A 173 4.91 39.62 -23.32
N THR A 174 3.80 40.30 -23.05
CA THR A 174 2.89 40.00 -21.93
C THR A 174 1.55 39.38 -22.31
N ASP A 175 1.20 39.34 -23.60
CA ASP A 175 -0.10 38.80 -24.04
C ASP A 175 -0.15 37.27 -23.86
N PRO A 176 -0.94 36.74 -22.90
CA PRO A 176 -1.00 35.31 -22.63
C PRO A 176 -1.72 34.51 -23.72
N SER A 177 -2.46 35.19 -24.62
CA SER A 177 -3.25 34.55 -25.68
C SER A 177 -2.46 34.32 -26.97
N ILE A 178 -1.24 34.86 -27.07
CA ILE A 178 -0.43 34.72 -28.27
C ILE A 178 0.00 33.27 -28.50
N SER A 179 0.07 32.87 -29.76
CA SER A 179 0.57 31.55 -30.15
C SER A 179 1.98 31.31 -29.60
N ILE A 180 2.17 30.15 -28.98
CA ILE A 180 3.43 29.74 -28.34
C ILE A 180 4.62 29.76 -29.31
N GLY A 181 4.38 29.62 -30.62
CA GLY A 181 5.42 29.72 -31.63
C GLY A 181 6.16 31.06 -31.61
N TYR A 182 5.46 32.17 -31.32
CA TYR A 182 6.09 33.49 -31.21
C TYR A 182 6.98 33.59 -29.97
N VAL A 183 6.55 32.96 -28.87
CA VAL A 183 7.33 32.86 -27.63
C VAL A 183 8.61 32.04 -27.88
N PHE A 184 8.50 30.90 -28.58
CA PHE A 184 9.65 30.09 -28.97
C PHE A 184 10.62 30.84 -29.88
N LEU A 185 10.11 31.57 -30.87
CA LEU A 185 10.95 32.37 -31.77
C LEU A 185 11.82 33.38 -31.00
N PHE A 186 11.26 34.02 -29.97
CA PHE A 186 12.01 34.88 -29.07
C PHE A 186 12.96 34.11 -28.15
N PHE A 187 12.49 33.01 -27.55
CA PHE A 187 13.25 32.16 -26.64
C PHE A 187 14.54 31.61 -27.27
N TYR A 188 14.54 31.28 -28.56
CA TYR A 188 15.74 30.83 -29.29
C TYR A 188 16.90 31.83 -29.19
N GLY A 189 16.60 33.13 -29.15
CA GLY A 189 17.61 34.18 -28.97
C GLY A 189 18.22 34.16 -27.57
N LEU A 190 17.41 33.91 -26.53
CA LEU A 190 17.87 33.78 -25.14
C LEU A 190 18.78 32.55 -24.97
N GLU A 191 18.35 31.41 -25.53
CA GLU A 191 19.13 30.16 -25.56
C GLU A 191 20.50 30.36 -26.18
N ARG A 192 20.54 30.94 -27.38
CA ARG A 192 21.77 31.24 -28.08
C ARG A 192 22.64 32.21 -27.26
N ARG A 193 22.05 33.26 -26.70
CA ARG A 193 22.82 34.29 -26.00
C ARG A 193 23.55 33.74 -24.78
N LEU A 194 22.86 32.93 -23.98
CA LEU A 194 23.46 32.35 -22.79
C LEU A 194 24.37 31.17 -23.15
N PHE A 195 23.84 30.21 -23.92
CA PHE A 195 24.52 28.94 -24.14
C PHE A 195 25.40 28.91 -25.38
N LEU A 196 25.34 29.80 -26.35
CA LEU A 196 26.27 29.74 -27.48
C LEU A 196 27.28 30.88 -27.44
N ASP A 197 26.80 32.11 -27.26
CA ASP A 197 27.65 33.30 -27.18
C ASP A 197 28.43 33.36 -25.84
N GLY A 198 27.99 32.62 -24.82
CA GLY A 198 28.65 32.57 -23.51
C GLY A 198 28.54 33.88 -22.73
N ALA A 199 27.41 34.60 -22.87
CA ALA A 199 27.19 35.89 -22.22
C ALA A 199 26.87 35.76 -20.71
N ASN A 200 27.77 35.14 -19.94
CA ASN A 200 27.57 34.83 -18.52
C ASN A 200 27.25 36.07 -17.66
N GLY A 201 27.82 37.24 -17.98
CA GLY A 201 27.49 38.49 -17.30
C GLY A 201 26.05 38.98 -17.49
N GLN A 202 25.29 38.38 -18.42
CA GLN A 202 23.87 38.65 -18.67
C GLN A 202 22.97 37.52 -18.16
N ALA A 203 23.54 36.46 -17.55
CA ALA A 203 22.80 35.26 -17.17
C ALA A 203 21.61 35.56 -16.27
N ASN A 204 21.78 36.36 -15.21
CA ASN A 204 20.71 36.71 -14.27
C ASN A 204 19.51 37.38 -14.97
N ALA A 205 19.78 38.34 -15.86
CA ALA A 205 18.73 39.05 -16.59
C ALA A 205 18.02 38.13 -17.60
N ILE A 206 18.75 37.23 -18.27
CA ILE A 206 18.18 36.27 -19.21
C ILE A 206 17.34 35.21 -18.47
N VAL A 207 17.84 34.67 -17.35
CA VAL A 207 17.12 33.69 -16.51
C VAL A 207 15.83 34.31 -15.98
N ALA A 208 15.88 35.54 -15.46
CA ALA A 208 14.70 36.25 -14.98
C ALA A 208 13.64 36.44 -16.10
N GLU A 209 14.07 36.70 -17.33
CA GLU A 209 13.15 36.78 -18.46
C GLU A 209 12.54 35.41 -18.81
N VAL A 210 13.32 34.33 -18.76
CA VAL A 210 12.80 32.97 -18.98
C VAL A 210 11.81 32.56 -17.88
N GLU A 211 12.09 32.87 -16.62
CA GLU A 211 11.18 32.67 -15.49
C GLU A 211 9.87 33.47 -15.67
N ARG A 212 9.96 34.73 -16.10
CA ARG A 212 8.79 35.56 -16.40
C ARG A 212 7.94 34.97 -17.53
N LEU A 213 8.58 34.52 -18.62
CA LEU A 213 7.87 33.85 -19.71
C LEU A 213 7.25 32.53 -19.24
N LEU A 214 7.95 31.75 -18.41
CA LEU A 214 7.44 30.50 -17.84
C LEU A 214 6.20 30.76 -16.96
N ALA A 215 6.17 31.84 -16.19
CA ALA A 215 5.02 32.22 -15.39
C ALA A 215 3.78 32.56 -16.26
N ILE A 216 3.97 33.13 -17.45
CA ILE A 216 2.86 33.53 -18.35
C ILE A 216 2.42 32.35 -19.23
N TYR A 217 3.37 31.61 -19.81
CA TYR A 217 3.13 30.62 -20.86
C TYR A 217 3.35 29.16 -20.42
N GLY A 218 3.62 28.92 -19.13
CA GLY A 218 3.95 27.60 -18.57
C GLY A 218 2.82 26.58 -18.58
N SER A 219 1.59 26.98 -18.91
CA SER A 219 0.49 26.05 -19.19
C SER A 219 0.76 25.21 -20.45
N ASN A 220 1.59 25.70 -21.38
CA ASN A 220 2.06 24.94 -22.52
C ASN A 220 3.17 23.95 -22.09
N ASN A 221 2.87 22.65 -22.16
CA ASN A 221 3.78 21.59 -21.71
C ASN A 221 5.16 21.62 -22.39
N SER A 222 5.21 21.90 -23.70
CA SER A 222 6.47 21.97 -24.45
C SER A 222 7.32 23.14 -23.97
N PHE A 223 6.75 24.34 -23.92
CA PHE A 223 7.47 25.53 -23.46
C PHE A 223 7.93 25.38 -22.00
N ARG A 224 7.07 24.87 -21.11
CA ARG A 224 7.43 24.53 -19.73
C ARG A 224 8.67 23.63 -19.67
N GLY A 225 8.70 22.55 -20.44
CA GLY A 225 9.83 21.63 -20.46
C GLY A 225 11.14 22.23 -20.98
N TYR A 226 11.10 23.12 -21.97
CA TYR A 226 12.30 23.80 -22.48
C TYR A 226 12.78 24.91 -21.55
N ALA A 227 11.87 25.75 -21.04
CA ALA A 227 12.19 26.84 -20.13
C ALA A 227 12.74 26.33 -18.79
N THR A 228 12.16 25.26 -18.21
CA THR A 228 12.71 24.64 -17.00
C THR A 228 14.13 24.10 -17.25
N ARG A 229 14.36 23.39 -18.35
CA ARG A 229 15.71 22.89 -18.70
C ARG A 229 16.72 24.02 -18.93
N PHE A 230 16.29 25.14 -19.51
CA PHE A 230 17.11 26.36 -19.62
C PHE A 230 17.56 26.85 -18.25
N ILE A 231 16.62 27.02 -17.32
CA ILE A 231 16.89 27.54 -15.97
C ILE A 231 17.84 26.59 -15.21
N GLU A 232 17.58 25.29 -15.26
CA GLU A 232 18.44 24.27 -14.63
C GLU A 232 19.86 24.27 -15.20
N ALA A 233 20.00 24.33 -16.53
CA ALA A 233 21.30 24.40 -17.19
C ALA A 233 22.04 25.70 -16.86
N ALA A 234 21.34 26.84 -16.81
CA ALA A 234 21.91 28.14 -16.44
C ALA A 234 22.41 28.16 -14.99
N ALA A 235 21.63 27.62 -14.05
CA ALA A 235 22.01 27.49 -12.66
C ALA A 235 23.29 26.64 -12.50
N SER A 236 23.38 25.55 -13.29
CA SER A 236 24.54 24.66 -13.28
C SER A 236 25.85 25.32 -13.76
N LEU A 237 25.76 26.36 -14.59
CA LEU A 237 26.91 27.14 -15.05
C LEU A 237 27.40 28.17 -14.03
N SER A 238 26.57 28.52 -13.04
CA SER A 238 26.88 29.58 -12.07
C SER A 238 27.81 29.12 -10.94
N GLY A 239 28.14 27.82 -10.87
CA GLY A 239 29.15 27.26 -9.96
C GLY A 239 28.79 27.34 -8.47
N SER A 240 27.55 27.69 -8.12
CA SER A 240 27.09 27.76 -6.73
C SER A 240 27.10 26.38 -6.05
N ASP A 241 27.11 26.40 -4.73
CA ASP A 241 26.82 25.21 -3.95
C ASP A 241 25.42 24.72 -4.31
N ILE A 242 25.34 23.46 -4.74
CA ILE A 242 24.10 22.85 -5.18
C ILE A 242 23.44 22.35 -3.91
N ALA A 243 22.52 23.16 -3.40
CA ALA A 243 21.63 22.75 -2.33
C ALA A 243 20.80 21.53 -2.77
N ARG A 244 20.36 20.72 -1.80
CA ARG A 244 19.45 19.62 -2.05
C ARG A 244 18.17 20.16 -2.71
N PRO A 245 17.77 19.67 -3.88
CA PRO A 245 16.48 20.03 -4.47
C PRO A 245 15.32 19.69 -3.54
N ALA A 246 14.26 20.50 -3.57
CA ALA A 246 13.08 20.27 -2.74
C ALA A 246 12.36 18.97 -3.17
N LEU A 247 11.91 18.19 -2.19
CA LEU A 247 11.07 17.03 -2.44
C LEU A 247 9.68 17.50 -2.88
N SER A 248 9.12 16.84 -3.90
CA SER A 248 7.77 17.12 -4.41
C SER A 248 7.20 15.84 -5.02
N PRO A 249 5.87 15.62 -4.96
CA PRO A 249 5.25 14.50 -5.68
C PRO A 249 5.38 14.63 -7.20
N SER A 250 5.68 15.83 -7.71
CA SER A 250 5.89 16.13 -9.13
C SER A 250 7.36 16.32 -9.51
N LEU A 251 8.31 15.81 -8.71
CA LEU A 251 9.75 16.00 -8.94
C LEU A 251 10.26 15.37 -10.24
N ARG A 252 9.58 14.34 -10.76
CA ARG A 252 9.91 13.67 -12.02
C ARG A 252 10.02 14.67 -13.18
N SER A 253 11.16 14.65 -13.88
CA SER A 253 11.47 15.55 -15.00
C SER A 253 11.43 14.83 -16.36
N GLY A 254 10.27 14.32 -16.75
CA GLY A 254 10.09 13.66 -18.05
C GLY A 254 10.86 12.35 -18.17
N TYR A 255 11.71 12.23 -19.20
CA TYR A 255 12.42 10.99 -19.55
C TYR A 255 13.81 10.84 -18.90
N GLU A 256 14.30 11.87 -18.20
CA GLU A 256 15.62 11.85 -17.54
C GLU A 256 15.53 12.44 -16.12
N ILE A 257 16.46 12.04 -15.25
CA ILE A 257 16.64 12.70 -13.96
C ILE A 257 17.10 14.14 -14.20
N SER A 258 16.46 15.12 -13.54
CA SER A 258 16.77 16.54 -13.73
C SER A 258 18.22 16.88 -13.41
N ILE A 259 18.72 17.95 -14.03
CA ILE A 259 20.11 18.37 -13.89
C ILE A 259 20.47 18.67 -12.42
N PRO A 260 19.66 19.42 -11.63
CA PRO A 260 19.99 19.74 -10.24
C PRO A 260 20.14 18.49 -9.37
N VAL A 261 19.26 17.48 -9.56
CA VAL A 261 19.32 16.22 -8.79
C VAL A 261 20.57 15.43 -9.14
N ARG A 262 20.90 15.27 -10.44
CA ARG A 262 22.11 14.56 -10.87
C ARG A 262 23.38 15.20 -10.33
N LEU A 263 23.43 16.53 -10.29
CA LEU A 263 24.58 17.24 -9.76
C LEU A 263 24.71 17.11 -8.24
N TYR A 264 23.61 17.29 -7.51
CA TYR A 264 23.59 17.16 -6.05
C TYR A 264 24.04 15.75 -5.61
N LEU A 265 23.40 14.71 -6.17
CA LEU A 265 23.73 13.32 -5.84
C LEU A 265 25.11 12.90 -6.38
N GLY A 266 25.53 13.44 -7.53
CA GLY A 266 26.87 13.22 -8.07
C GLY A 266 27.99 13.75 -7.15
N ARG A 267 27.79 14.90 -6.50
CA ARG A 267 28.73 15.43 -5.49
C ARG A 267 28.80 14.52 -4.26
N LYS A 268 27.65 14.11 -3.72
CA LYS A 268 27.57 13.15 -2.61
C LYS A 268 28.31 11.84 -2.90
N LEU A 269 28.12 11.28 -4.10
CA LEU A 269 28.84 10.07 -4.54
C LEU A 269 30.35 10.29 -4.62
N LYS A 270 30.80 11.46 -5.06
CA LYS A 270 32.22 11.80 -5.14
C LYS A 270 32.87 11.91 -3.77
N GLU A 271 32.17 12.49 -2.80
CA GLU A 271 32.61 12.61 -1.40
C GLU A 271 32.52 11.29 -0.62
N ASN A 272 31.97 10.23 -1.25
CA ASN A 272 31.76 8.91 -0.64
C ASN A 272 30.91 8.98 0.65
N LEU A 273 29.95 9.90 0.68
CA LEU A 273 29.02 10.04 1.79
C LEU A 273 27.83 9.09 1.60
N PRO A 274 27.35 8.40 2.66
CA PRO A 274 26.12 7.64 2.59
C PRO A 274 24.92 8.56 2.33
N PHE A 275 23.95 8.06 1.57
CA PHE A 275 22.71 8.77 1.33
C PHE A 275 21.82 8.65 2.56
N ASP A 276 21.35 9.79 3.07
CA ASP A 276 20.30 9.79 4.09
C ASP A 276 18.92 9.49 3.46
N GLY A 277 17.88 9.37 4.28
CA GLY A 277 16.55 9.07 3.78
C GLY A 277 16.01 10.10 2.78
N LYS A 278 16.36 11.38 2.95
CA LYS A 278 15.92 12.45 2.04
C LYS A 278 16.70 12.41 0.71
N ASP A 279 17.98 12.06 0.72
CA ASP A 279 18.79 11.85 -0.49
C ASP A 279 18.26 10.66 -1.31
N ALA A 280 17.97 9.55 -0.63
CA ALA A 280 17.40 8.37 -1.27
C ALA A 280 16.00 8.63 -1.83
N LEU A 281 15.14 9.35 -1.10
CA LEU A 281 13.82 9.72 -1.59
C LEU A 281 13.91 10.66 -2.79
N LEU A 282 14.78 11.69 -2.72
CA LEU A 282 15.03 12.60 -3.83
C LEU A 282 15.40 11.83 -5.09
N TRP A 283 16.30 10.86 -4.96
CA TRP A 283 16.73 10.03 -6.09
C TRP A 283 15.56 9.28 -6.72
N VAL A 284 14.79 8.56 -5.91
CA VAL A 284 13.68 7.71 -6.37
C VAL A 284 12.57 8.55 -7.00
N LEU A 285 12.19 9.66 -6.37
CA LEU A 285 11.17 10.59 -6.91
C LEU A 285 11.59 11.25 -8.23
N ALA A 286 12.89 11.36 -8.49
CA ALA A 286 13.41 11.96 -9.72
C ALA A 286 13.56 10.95 -10.87
N LEU A 287 13.35 9.65 -10.63
CA LEU A 287 13.47 8.62 -11.67
C LEU A 287 12.34 8.74 -12.72
N PRO A 288 12.66 8.58 -14.02
CA PRO A 288 11.67 8.67 -15.10
C PRO A 288 10.56 7.62 -15.07
N ASP A 289 10.82 6.48 -14.43
CA ASP A 289 9.95 5.31 -14.37
C ASP A 289 9.26 5.12 -13.01
N THR A 290 9.48 6.05 -12.07
CA THR A 290 8.86 5.99 -10.75
C THR A 290 7.61 6.88 -10.71
N TYR A 291 6.49 6.28 -10.31
CA TYR A 291 5.21 6.94 -10.18
C TYR A 291 4.67 6.77 -8.77
N LEU A 292 4.28 7.87 -8.14
CA LEU A 292 3.66 7.83 -6.83
C LEU A 292 2.18 7.42 -6.95
N ARG A 293 1.78 6.43 -6.16
CA ARG A 293 0.38 6.08 -5.95
C ARG A 293 -0.35 7.23 -5.26
N THR A 294 -1.68 7.29 -5.42
CA THR A 294 -2.56 8.32 -4.86
C THR A 294 -2.34 8.59 -3.36
N ALA A 295 -2.02 7.56 -2.57
CA ALA A 295 -1.73 7.73 -1.14
C ALA A 295 -0.51 8.60 -0.88
N ALA A 296 0.62 8.29 -1.52
CA ALA A 296 1.85 9.08 -1.39
C ALA A 296 1.71 10.49 -2.01
N THR A 297 0.93 10.65 -3.09
CA THR A 297 0.71 11.95 -3.71
C THR A 297 -0.19 12.87 -2.88
N ARG A 298 -1.31 12.35 -2.35
CA ARG A 298 -2.28 13.14 -1.56
C ARG A 298 -1.76 13.47 -0.16
N CYS A 299 -1.01 12.54 0.44
CA CYS A 299 -0.50 12.63 1.80
C CYS A 299 1.02 12.76 1.77
N PHE A 300 1.54 13.68 0.95
CA PHE A 300 2.98 13.74 0.66
C PHE A 300 3.83 14.08 1.89
N ASP A 301 3.36 14.97 2.77
CA ASP A 301 4.08 15.32 4.00
C ASP A 301 4.15 14.13 4.95
N GLU A 302 3.01 13.46 5.18
CA GLU A 302 2.93 12.21 5.94
C GLU A 302 3.84 11.12 5.33
N PHE A 303 3.86 11.02 4.01
CA PHE A 303 4.66 10.05 3.27
C PHE A 303 6.16 10.31 3.40
N VAL A 304 6.61 11.57 3.28
CA VAL A 304 8.02 11.93 3.44
C VAL A 304 8.50 11.61 4.85
N GLU A 305 7.66 11.85 5.85
CA GLU A 305 7.98 11.54 7.24
C GLU A 305 8.05 10.02 7.49
N LEU A 306 7.02 9.27 7.04
CA LEU A 306 6.98 7.81 7.17
C LEU A 306 8.14 7.15 6.43
N TRP A 307 8.45 7.63 5.23
CA TRP A 307 9.61 7.21 4.47
C TRP A 307 10.89 7.36 5.28
N GLY A 308 11.09 8.52 5.93
CA GLY A 308 12.28 8.76 6.75
C GLY A 308 12.44 7.73 7.87
N ILE A 309 11.32 7.37 8.51
CA ILE A 309 11.29 6.37 9.59
C ILE A 309 11.62 4.98 9.05
N ARG A 310 10.89 4.51 8.03
CA ARG A 310 11.09 3.17 7.44
C ARG A 310 12.46 3.03 6.75
N PHE A 311 12.97 4.12 6.18
CA PHE A 311 14.31 4.14 5.61
C PHE A 311 15.38 3.93 6.69
N LEU A 312 15.27 4.61 7.84
CA LEU A 312 16.24 4.49 8.92
C LEU A 312 16.20 3.10 9.57
N GLU A 313 15.02 2.48 9.66
CA GLU A 313 14.87 1.09 10.11
C GLU A 313 15.62 0.11 9.20
N ARG A 314 15.60 0.34 7.88
CA ARG A 314 16.27 -0.50 6.88
C ARG A 314 17.76 -0.17 6.68
N TYR A 315 18.12 1.11 6.83
CA TYR A 315 19.46 1.65 6.59
C TYR A 315 19.89 2.57 7.76
N PRO A 316 20.19 2.03 8.95
CA PRO A 316 20.48 2.81 10.14
C PRO A 316 21.71 3.72 10.00
N ASP A 317 22.71 3.30 9.21
CA ASP A 317 23.92 4.07 8.91
C ASP A 317 23.82 4.85 7.57
N GLY A 318 22.63 4.94 7.00
CA GLY A 318 22.38 5.46 5.65
C GLY A 318 22.70 4.47 4.53
N LEU A 319 22.26 4.79 3.31
CA LEU A 319 22.45 3.95 2.14
C LEU A 319 23.82 4.22 1.52
N LYS A 320 24.74 3.26 1.64
CA LYS A 320 26.06 3.34 0.99
C LYS A 320 25.94 2.97 -0.49
N ILE A 321 26.40 3.87 -1.36
CA ILE A 321 26.42 3.67 -2.81
C ILE A 321 27.84 3.85 -3.31
N ASN A 322 28.36 2.82 -3.99
CA ASN A 322 29.66 2.92 -4.65
C ASN A 322 29.54 3.83 -5.88
N ALA A 323 30.44 4.81 -6.00
CA ALA A 323 30.48 5.69 -7.15
C ALA A 323 30.65 4.86 -8.45
N PRO A 324 29.74 5.00 -9.44
CA PRO A 324 29.85 4.26 -10.70
C PRO A 324 31.08 4.71 -11.48
N LYS A 325 31.53 3.90 -12.45
CA LYS A 325 32.57 4.33 -13.42
C LYS A 325 32.04 5.39 -14.39
N ALA A 326 30.74 5.41 -14.64
CA ALA A 326 30.09 6.42 -15.45
C ALA A 326 30.28 7.81 -14.82
N ARG A 327 30.47 8.81 -15.68
CA ARG A 327 30.69 10.21 -15.29
C ARG A 327 29.61 11.06 -15.91
N LEU A 328 29.12 12.03 -15.15
CA LEU A 328 28.04 12.91 -15.52
C LEU A 328 28.45 13.71 -16.76
N LYS A 329 27.61 13.61 -17.80
CA LYS A 329 27.76 14.35 -19.06
C LYS A 329 26.47 15.13 -19.26
N LEU A 330 26.54 16.44 -19.07
CA LEU A 330 25.41 17.32 -19.29
C LEU A 330 25.48 17.92 -20.68
N GLU A 331 24.42 17.73 -21.46
CA GLU A 331 24.25 18.29 -22.79
C GLU A 331 22.97 19.13 -22.81
N TYR A 332 23.12 20.43 -23.11
CA TYR A 332 21.98 21.29 -23.38
C TYR A 332 21.58 21.16 -24.85
N ARG A 333 20.32 20.83 -25.10
CA ARG A 333 19.74 20.77 -26.45
C ARG A 333 18.79 21.94 -26.64
N ALA A 334 19.10 22.82 -27.58
CA ALA A 334 18.30 24.03 -27.79
C ALA A 334 16.93 23.72 -28.39
N ALA A 335 15.89 24.44 -27.96
CA ALA A 335 14.56 24.36 -28.55
C ALA A 335 14.57 24.77 -30.03
N SER A 336 15.52 25.62 -30.42
CA SER A 336 15.74 26.05 -31.81
C SER A 336 16.15 24.91 -32.75
N SER A 337 16.57 23.75 -32.23
CA SER A 337 17.24 22.66 -32.96
C SER A 337 18.55 23.03 -33.67
N THR A 338 19.05 24.26 -33.51
CA THR A 338 20.24 24.74 -34.24
C THR A 338 21.56 24.38 -33.57
N PHE A 339 21.55 24.05 -32.28
CA PHE A 339 22.76 23.66 -31.55
C PHE A 339 22.50 22.73 -30.37
N HIS A 340 23.53 21.96 -30.03
CA HIS A 340 23.67 21.29 -28.74
C HIS A 340 24.97 21.75 -28.10
N ARG A 341 24.98 21.95 -26.78
CA ARG A 341 26.20 22.35 -26.05
C ARG A 341 26.45 21.42 -24.88
N LYS A 342 27.67 20.89 -24.84
CA LYS A 342 28.20 20.24 -23.64
C LYS A 342 28.38 21.29 -22.54
N LEU A 343 27.71 21.09 -21.42
CA LEU A 343 27.88 21.93 -20.24
C LEU A 343 29.08 21.39 -19.46
N ALA A 344 30.08 22.22 -19.26
CA ALA A 344 31.21 21.88 -18.40
C ALA A 344 30.73 22.02 -16.94
N VAL A 345 30.29 20.91 -16.35
CA VAL A 345 29.81 20.91 -14.97
C VAL A 345 30.72 20.05 -14.12
N GLY A 346 31.40 20.71 -13.20
CA GLY A 346 32.35 20.12 -12.26
C GLY A 346 32.70 21.17 -11.21
N ASP A 347 33.14 20.70 -10.05
CA ASP A 347 33.62 21.52 -8.92
C ASP A 347 35.08 21.99 -9.12
N GLY A 348 35.53 22.12 -10.38
CA GLY A 348 36.92 22.41 -10.72
C GLY A 348 37.88 21.22 -10.64
N SER A 349 37.48 20.07 -10.08
CA SER A 349 38.35 18.88 -9.92
C SER A 349 37.98 17.67 -10.81
N GLY A 350 37.18 17.90 -11.85
CA GLY A 350 36.81 16.90 -12.86
C GLY A 350 35.32 16.55 -12.87
N PRO A 351 34.88 15.66 -13.79
CA PRO A 351 33.48 15.31 -13.94
C PRO A 351 32.97 14.49 -12.76
N LEU A 352 31.76 14.78 -12.29
CA LEU A 352 31.13 14.07 -11.17
C LEU A 352 30.70 12.65 -11.57
N PRO A 353 30.63 11.67 -10.64
CA PRO A 353 29.93 10.42 -10.86
C PRO A 353 28.46 10.65 -11.22
N ASP A 354 27.90 9.80 -12.09
CA ASP A 354 26.51 9.94 -12.55
C ASP A 354 25.58 8.98 -11.83
N ILE A 355 24.70 9.50 -10.98
CA ILE A 355 23.71 8.69 -10.24
C ILE A 355 22.76 7.92 -11.17
N ALA A 356 22.49 8.43 -12.37
CA ALA A 356 21.62 7.77 -13.34
C ALA A 356 22.18 6.42 -13.84
N ALA A 357 23.46 6.14 -13.62
CA ALA A 357 24.09 4.88 -13.98
C ALA A 357 24.03 3.81 -12.87
N VAL A 358 23.43 4.12 -11.72
CA VAL A 358 23.27 3.19 -10.60
C VAL A 358 21.85 2.63 -10.62
N SER A 359 21.71 1.31 -10.53
CA SER A 359 20.39 0.65 -10.48
C SER A 359 20.22 -0.32 -9.31
N ALA A 360 21.31 -0.86 -8.76
CA ALA A 360 21.26 -1.96 -7.79
C ALA A 360 20.34 -1.75 -6.56
N PRO A 361 20.29 -0.58 -5.89
CA PRO A 361 19.40 -0.40 -4.73
C PRO A 361 17.97 0.03 -5.10
N LEU A 362 17.68 0.29 -6.38
CA LEU A 362 16.44 0.98 -6.77
C LEU A 362 15.19 0.15 -6.49
N ASP A 363 15.22 -1.16 -6.70
CA ASP A 363 14.05 -1.99 -6.46
C ASP A 363 13.69 -2.00 -4.97
N GLY A 364 14.68 -2.15 -4.08
CA GLY A 364 14.45 -2.06 -2.64
C GLY A 364 13.94 -0.69 -2.17
N LEU A 365 14.35 0.40 -2.84
CA LEU A 365 13.82 1.73 -2.57
C LEU A 365 12.39 1.92 -3.11
N ARG A 366 12.05 1.35 -4.27
CA ARG A 366 10.69 1.37 -4.83
C ARG A 366 9.73 0.54 -3.98
N ASP A 367 10.18 -0.61 -3.48
CA ASP A 367 9.43 -1.42 -2.51
C ASP A 367 9.13 -0.61 -1.25
N LEU A 368 10.09 0.18 -0.78
CA LEU A 368 9.91 1.06 0.38
C LEU A 368 8.90 2.18 0.08
N VAL A 369 8.89 2.74 -1.12
CA VAL A 369 7.88 3.73 -1.56
C VAL A 369 6.50 3.10 -1.55
N ALA A 370 6.36 1.90 -2.12
CA ALA A 370 5.10 1.17 -2.18
C ALA A 370 4.58 0.84 -0.77
N ALA A 371 5.44 0.32 0.11
CA ALA A 371 5.09 0.01 1.49
C ALA A 371 4.60 1.25 2.26
N CYS A 372 5.30 2.38 2.15
CA CYS A 372 4.85 3.63 2.79
C CYS A 372 3.50 4.12 2.24
N ALA A 373 3.28 3.99 0.92
CA ALA A 373 2.00 4.36 0.31
C ALA A 373 0.85 3.45 0.78
N ASP A 374 1.11 2.15 0.95
CA ASP A 374 0.12 1.17 1.38
C ASP A 374 -0.26 1.38 2.86
N GLU A 375 0.72 1.66 3.72
CA GLU A 375 0.50 2.05 5.14
C GLU A 375 -0.37 3.31 5.27
N LEU A 376 -0.23 4.28 4.35
CA LEU A 376 -1.05 5.49 4.31
C LEU A 376 -2.39 5.31 3.58
N GLY A 377 -2.68 4.11 3.07
CA GLY A 377 -3.85 3.86 2.22
C GLY A 377 -5.18 4.19 2.88
N ALA A 378 -5.37 3.82 4.16
CA ALA A 378 -6.61 4.11 4.89
C ALA A 378 -6.81 5.61 5.13
N TYR A 379 -5.76 6.30 5.59
CA TYR A 379 -5.75 7.75 5.79
C TYR A 379 -6.01 8.50 4.48
N SER A 380 -5.33 8.12 3.39
CA SER A 380 -5.53 8.72 2.07
C SER A 380 -6.96 8.52 1.55
N ARG A 381 -7.58 7.35 1.75
CA ARG A 381 -8.98 7.11 1.35
C ARG A 381 -9.94 8.01 2.12
N LEU A 382 -9.71 8.25 3.42
CA LEU A 382 -10.51 9.20 4.20
C LEU A 382 -10.37 10.61 3.63
N LEU A 383 -9.15 11.10 3.43
CA LEU A 383 -8.92 12.45 2.88
C LEU A 383 -9.43 12.61 1.44
N GLY A 384 -9.48 11.53 0.67
CA GLY A 384 -10.08 11.52 -0.66
C GLY A 384 -11.60 11.73 -0.63
N LYS A 385 -12.29 11.23 0.41
CA LYS A 385 -13.73 11.41 0.61
C LYS A 385 -14.05 12.72 1.33
N THR A 386 -13.26 13.05 2.34
CA THR A 386 -13.45 14.19 3.24
C THR A 386 -12.12 14.90 3.46
N PRO A 387 -11.73 15.84 2.58
CA PRO A 387 -10.46 16.57 2.71
C PRO A 387 -10.33 17.33 4.03
N GLU A 388 -11.45 17.87 4.54
CA GLU A 388 -11.57 18.59 5.81
C GLU A 388 -11.23 17.74 7.04
N ALA A 389 -11.19 16.41 6.90
CA ALA A 389 -10.81 15.50 7.98
C ALA A 389 -9.31 15.57 8.29
N LYS A 390 -8.49 16.19 7.43
CA LYS A 390 -7.05 16.38 7.68
C LYS A 390 -6.86 17.16 8.99
N GLY A 391 -6.03 16.63 9.88
CA GLY A 391 -5.82 17.23 11.19
C GLY A 391 -7.02 17.07 12.13
N THR A 392 -7.84 16.04 11.97
CA THR A 392 -8.79 15.60 13.01
C THR A 392 -8.22 14.42 13.79
N VAL A 393 -8.74 14.19 15.00
CA VAL A 393 -8.32 13.04 15.82
C VAL A 393 -8.73 11.71 15.15
N GLU A 394 -9.90 11.68 14.52
CA GLU A 394 -10.37 10.52 13.74
C GLU A 394 -9.41 10.18 12.59
N ALA A 395 -8.97 11.18 11.83
CA ALA A 395 -8.01 10.95 10.75
C ALA A 395 -6.64 10.51 11.30
N ALA A 396 -6.21 11.07 12.44
CA ALA A 396 -4.98 10.65 13.10
C ALA A 396 -5.00 9.15 13.43
N PHE A 397 -6.15 8.58 13.84
CA PHE A 397 -6.27 7.14 14.14
C PHE A 397 -5.92 6.23 12.97
N LEU A 398 -6.04 6.72 11.73
CA LEU A 398 -5.70 5.97 10.53
C LEU A 398 -4.21 6.02 10.18
N LEU A 399 -3.43 6.90 10.80
CA LEU A 399 -1.99 6.99 10.57
C LEU A 399 -1.23 5.83 11.24
N PRO A 400 -0.06 5.44 10.71
CA PRO A 400 0.88 4.55 11.38
C PRO A 400 1.29 5.06 12.77
N ARG A 401 1.65 4.13 13.67
CA ARG A 401 2.01 4.43 15.06
C ARG A 401 3.12 5.46 15.17
N GLU A 402 4.12 5.36 14.30
CA GLU A 402 5.30 6.20 14.33
C GLU A 402 4.97 7.65 13.97
N LEU A 403 4.01 7.86 13.05
CA LEU A 403 3.49 9.18 12.73
C LEU A 403 2.57 9.71 13.85
N LEU A 404 1.74 8.84 14.45
CA LEU A 404 0.90 9.22 15.59
C LEU A 404 1.69 9.78 16.78
N LEU A 405 2.88 9.23 17.01
CA LEU A 405 3.77 9.62 18.09
C LEU A 405 4.72 10.77 17.72
N SER A 406 4.74 11.18 16.45
CA SER A 406 5.61 12.25 16.02
C SER A 406 5.07 13.63 16.41
N SER A 407 5.97 14.59 16.57
CA SER A 407 5.59 15.98 16.89
C SER A 407 4.78 16.66 15.77
N SER A 408 4.79 16.11 14.56
CA SER A 408 4.08 16.64 13.39
C SER A 408 2.56 16.48 13.50
N PHE A 409 2.08 15.50 14.29
CA PHE A 409 0.65 15.19 14.46
C PHE A 409 0.18 15.50 15.90
N ALA A 410 0.21 16.77 16.27
CA ALA A 410 -0.11 17.26 17.62
C ALA A 410 -1.45 16.76 18.20
N LEU A 411 -2.46 16.49 17.36
CA LEU A 411 -3.78 16.03 17.85
C LEU A 411 -3.78 14.55 18.24
N GLY A 412 -2.99 13.72 17.57
CA GLY A 412 -2.79 12.33 17.95
C GLY A 412 -2.12 12.24 19.31
N SER A 413 -1.04 12.98 19.51
CA SER A 413 -0.32 13.01 20.80
C SER A 413 -1.16 13.58 21.95
N VAL A 414 -2.05 14.56 21.69
CA VAL A 414 -3.01 15.04 22.70
C VAL A 414 -4.01 13.96 23.09
N ALA A 415 -4.59 13.23 22.13
CA ALA A 415 -5.51 12.13 22.44
C ALA A 415 -4.80 11.01 23.23
N ILE A 416 -3.57 10.67 22.85
CA ILE A 416 -2.73 9.71 23.57
C ILE A 416 -2.49 10.17 25.01
N GLY A 417 -2.11 11.44 25.20
CA GLY A 417 -1.89 12.01 26.54
C GLY A 417 -3.16 11.99 27.41
N ARG A 418 -4.33 12.25 26.82
CA ARG A 418 -5.62 12.15 27.53
C ARG A 418 -5.93 10.72 27.96
N ILE A 419 -5.66 9.73 27.11
CA ILE A 419 -5.89 8.32 27.46
C ILE A 419 -4.92 7.86 28.54
N GLU A 420 -3.64 8.21 28.42
CA GLU A 420 -2.63 7.93 29.45
C GLU A 420 -3.00 8.56 30.80
N ALA A 421 -3.57 9.76 30.80
CA ALA A 421 -4.06 10.39 32.03
C ALA A 421 -5.18 9.60 32.73
N LEU A 422 -6.00 8.84 32.00
CA LEU A 422 -7.06 8.00 32.59
C LEU A 422 -6.50 6.86 33.45
N PHE A 423 -5.22 6.51 33.29
CA PHE A 423 -4.59 5.47 34.10
C PHE A 423 -4.15 5.96 35.48
N GLU A 424 -4.00 7.26 35.72
CA GLU A 424 -3.56 7.81 37.02
C GLU A 424 -2.31 7.09 37.60
N ASN A 425 -1.29 6.85 36.76
CA ASN A 425 -0.07 6.08 37.08
C ASN A 425 -0.28 4.58 37.38
N ARG A 426 -1.45 4.01 37.07
CA ARG A 426 -1.74 2.58 37.17
C ARG A 426 -1.51 1.89 35.82
N THR A 427 -1.58 0.56 35.80
CA THR A 427 -1.52 -0.25 34.57
C THR A 427 -2.89 -0.70 34.08
N ILE A 428 -3.94 -0.48 34.90
CA ILE A 428 -5.33 -0.84 34.62
C ILE A 428 -6.22 0.33 35.05
N ALA A 429 -7.20 0.69 34.22
CA ALA A 429 -8.17 1.74 34.49
C ALA A 429 -9.58 1.28 34.13
N GLN A 430 -10.54 1.45 35.03
CA GLN A 430 -11.96 1.23 34.75
C GLN A 430 -12.65 2.58 34.59
N ILE A 431 -13.24 2.84 33.43
CA ILE A 431 -13.82 4.12 33.05
C ILE A 431 -15.17 3.93 32.37
N SER A 432 -15.96 5.00 32.25
CA SER A 432 -17.14 5.02 31.39
C SER A 432 -16.75 5.10 29.91
N VAL A 433 -17.61 4.58 29.03
CA VAL A 433 -17.44 4.74 27.58
C VAL A 433 -17.47 6.23 27.18
N GLY A 434 -18.26 7.06 27.86
CA GLY A 434 -18.27 8.50 27.68
C GLY A 434 -16.91 9.17 27.93
N GLN A 435 -16.20 8.77 28.99
CA GLN A 435 -14.83 9.24 29.26
C GLN A 435 -13.85 8.81 28.17
N LEU A 436 -13.95 7.58 27.68
CA LEU A 436 -13.11 7.09 26.58
C LEU A 436 -13.35 7.90 25.30
N ILE A 437 -14.61 8.11 24.91
CA ILE A 437 -14.99 8.90 23.73
C ILE A 437 -14.46 10.34 23.85
N ALA A 438 -14.60 10.96 25.02
CA ALA A 438 -14.11 12.31 25.28
C ALA A 438 -12.58 12.40 25.20
N ALA A 439 -11.86 11.41 25.74
CA ALA A 439 -10.40 11.35 25.65
C ALA A 439 -9.93 11.20 24.20
N LEU A 440 -10.64 10.39 23.42
CA LEU A 440 -10.41 10.17 21.98
C LEU A 440 -10.88 11.34 21.10
N GLY A 441 -11.59 12.34 21.63
CA GLY A 441 -12.07 13.47 20.85
C GLY A 441 -13.04 13.10 19.71
N ILE A 442 -13.72 11.96 19.80
CA ILE A 442 -14.70 11.51 18.79
C ILE A 442 -15.98 12.33 18.96
N ALA A 443 -16.39 13.06 17.92
CA ALA A 443 -17.59 13.88 17.95
C ALA A 443 -18.87 13.01 17.99
N GLY A 444 -19.81 13.36 18.86
CA GLY A 444 -21.21 12.90 18.76
C GLY A 444 -21.45 11.40 18.99
N GLY A 445 -21.10 10.89 20.18
CA GLY A 445 -21.64 9.62 20.63
C GLY A 445 -23.16 9.73 20.82
N GLY A 446 -23.94 9.42 19.78
CA GLY A 446 -25.38 9.29 19.90
C GLY A 446 -25.72 8.32 21.04
N ILE A 447 -26.74 8.65 21.84
CA ILE A 447 -27.14 7.85 23.00
C ILE A 447 -27.43 6.41 22.55
N GLY A 448 -26.80 5.44 23.19
CA GLY A 448 -27.06 4.02 22.95
C GLY A 448 -25.86 3.23 22.43
N LYS A 449 -26.13 2.26 21.55
CA LYS A 449 -25.14 1.28 21.07
C LYS A 449 -24.26 1.90 19.98
N MET A 450 -22.95 1.85 20.16
CA MET A 450 -22.00 2.35 19.17
C MET A 450 -21.96 1.46 17.91
N PRO A 451 -21.74 2.03 16.71
CA PRO A 451 -21.52 1.27 15.49
C PRO A 451 -20.32 0.33 15.60
N SER A 452 -20.40 -0.83 14.96
CA SER A 452 -19.33 -1.84 15.00
C SER A 452 -18.03 -1.32 14.37
N GLY A 453 -18.14 -0.54 13.29
CA GLY A 453 -16.98 0.10 12.65
C GLY A 453 -16.21 1.01 13.60
N THR A 454 -16.92 1.86 14.35
CA THR A 454 -16.32 2.75 15.35
C THR A 454 -15.67 1.97 16.49
N CYS A 455 -16.31 0.90 17.00
CA CYS A 455 -15.70 0.04 18.03
C CYS A 455 -14.39 -0.59 17.55
N ASN A 456 -14.37 -1.09 16.31
CA ASN A 456 -13.17 -1.68 15.71
C ASN A 456 -12.07 -0.63 15.49
N GLN A 457 -12.43 0.59 15.08
CA GLN A 457 -11.48 1.71 14.94
C GLN A 457 -10.87 2.12 16.27
N ILE A 458 -11.67 2.22 17.34
CA ILE A 458 -11.19 2.48 18.70
C ILE A 458 -10.19 1.41 19.11
N GLY A 459 -10.53 0.13 18.91
CA GLY A 459 -9.62 -0.97 19.21
C GLY A 459 -8.32 -0.88 18.42
N ALA A 460 -8.39 -0.71 17.11
CA ALA A 460 -7.21 -0.59 16.26
C ALA A 460 -6.32 0.62 16.64
N PHE A 461 -6.92 1.71 17.14
CA PHE A 461 -6.17 2.85 17.65
C PHE A 461 -5.49 2.54 18.99
N LEU A 462 -6.21 1.95 19.95
CA LEU A 462 -5.66 1.59 21.25
C LEU A 462 -4.51 0.57 21.12
N ASP A 463 -4.63 -0.38 20.19
CA ASP A 463 -3.56 -1.33 19.89
C ASP A 463 -2.25 -0.63 19.50
N LYS A 464 -2.32 0.43 18.67
CA LYS A 464 -1.14 1.20 18.23
C LYS A 464 -0.42 1.87 19.39
N ILE A 465 -1.12 2.16 20.48
CA ILE A 465 -0.58 2.85 21.65
C ILE A 465 -0.38 1.91 22.84
N ASP A 466 -0.29 0.60 22.56
CA ASP A 466 0.00 -0.44 23.55
C ASP A 466 -1.03 -0.48 24.70
N ILE A 467 -2.31 -0.25 24.36
CA ILE A 467 -3.43 -0.32 25.28
C ILE A 467 -4.44 -1.35 24.77
N ALA A 468 -4.82 -2.26 25.64
CA ALA A 468 -5.93 -3.18 25.42
C ALA A 468 -7.15 -2.71 26.20
N PHE A 469 -8.33 -3.16 25.78
CA PHE A 469 -9.58 -2.87 26.49
C PHE A 469 -10.54 -4.04 26.44
N GLU A 470 -11.49 -4.08 27.38
CA GLU A 470 -12.70 -4.90 27.33
C GLU A 470 -13.93 -4.05 27.71
N PRO A 471 -15.14 -4.34 27.17
CA PRO A 471 -15.43 -5.36 26.17
C PRO A 471 -14.91 -4.99 24.77
N ASP A 472 -14.10 -5.85 24.16
CA ASP A 472 -13.59 -5.69 22.80
C ASP A 472 -14.29 -6.64 21.83
N ARG A 473 -15.10 -6.06 20.93
CA ARG A 473 -15.87 -6.82 19.95
C ARG A 473 -15.02 -7.73 19.08
N ARG A 474 -13.79 -7.33 18.78
CA ARG A 474 -12.91 -8.08 17.87
C ARG A 474 -12.59 -9.48 18.39
N TYR A 475 -12.74 -9.70 19.71
CA TYR A 475 -12.51 -10.97 20.38
C TYR A 475 -13.80 -11.59 20.94
N GLY A 476 -14.93 -11.36 20.28
CA GLY A 476 -16.22 -12.01 20.60
C GLY A 476 -17.06 -11.33 21.68
N SER A 477 -16.70 -10.11 22.09
CA SER A 477 -17.52 -9.29 23.00
C SER A 477 -18.55 -8.42 22.26
N ARG A 478 -19.36 -7.63 22.97
CA ARG A 478 -20.38 -6.76 22.38
C ARG A 478 -19.82 -5.41 21.92
N ASN A 479 -20.61 -4.65 21.15
CA ASN A 479 -20.32 -3.23 20.91
C ASN A 479 -20.43 -2.44 22.21
N LEU A 480 -19.62 -1.38 22.31
CA LEU A 480 -19.70 -0.40 23.37
C LEU A 480 -21.07 0.31 23.36
N THR A 481 -21.50 0.73 24.54
CA THR A 481 -22.72 1.53 24.76
C THR A 481 -22.31 2.80 25.49
N THR A 482 -22.89 3.95 25.17
CA THR A 482 -22.52 5.25 25.79
C THR A 482 -22.60 5.22 27.32
N GLU A 483 -23.61 4.53 27.87
CA GLU A 483 -23.82 4.33 29.32
C GLU A 483 -23.00 3.15 29.90
N GLY A 484 -22.20 2.49 29.07
CA GLY A 484 -21.41 1.33 29.46
C GLY A 484 -20.08 1.71 30.13
N HIS A 485 -19.39 0.68 30.59
CA HIS A 485 -18.05 0.80 31.15
C HIS A 485 -17.05 0.01 30.31
N VAL A 486 -15.80 0.45 30.33
CA VAL A 486 -14.67 -0.25 29.74
C VAL A 486 -13.56 -0.38 30.77
N LEU A 487 -12.82 -1.47 30.68
CA LEU A 487 -11.59 -1.67 31.43
C LEU A 487 -10.43 -1.59 30.44
N LEU A 488 -9.59 -0.56 30.62
CA LEU A 488 -8.35 -0.37 29.88
C LEU A 488 -7.19 -1.01 30.63
N PHE A 489 -6.24 -1.60 29.93
CA PHE A 489 -5.01 -2.12 30.51
C PHE A 489 -3.83 -1.98 29.56
N LYS A 490 -2.65 -1.69 30.10
CA LYS A 490 -1.42 -1.54 29.29
C LYS A 490 -0.98 -2.91 28.78
N ALA A 491 -0.91 -3.07 27.47
CA ALA A 491 -0.50 -4.30 26.83
C ALA A 491 0.02 -4.05 25.41
N LYS A 492 1.19 -4.63 25.10
CA LYS A 492 1.84 -4.48 23.80
C LYS A 492 0.89 -4.82 22.65
N ALA A 493 0.79 -3.93 21.66
CA ALA A 493 -0.08 -4.06 20.49
C ALA A 493 -1.55 -4.35 20.82
N GLY A 494 -2.03 -3.95 22.01
CA GLY A 494 -3.40 -4.21 22.44
C GLY A 494 -3.71 -5.65 22.84
N ALA A 495 -2.70 -6.48 23.14
CA ALA A 495 -2.88 -7.87 23.56
C ALA A 495 -3.79 -8.67 22.59
N PRO A 496 -3.38 -8.84 21.32
CA PRO A 496 -4.20 -9.56 20.36
C PRO A 496 -4.27 -11.03 20.74
N VAL A 497 -5.46 -11.61 20.54
CA VAL A 497 -5.73 -13.04 20.79
C VAL A 497 -6.41 -13.64 19.57
N ASP A 498 -6.20 -14.94 19.37
CA ASP A 498 -6.98 -15.71 18.41
C ASP A 498 -8.32 -16.09 19.06
N SER A 499 -9.40 -15.43 18.66
CA SER A 499 -10.73 -15.65 19.24
C SER A 499 -11.34 -17.00 18.86
N GLU A 500 -10.84 -17.63 17.80
CA GLU A 500 -11.37 -18.89 17.26
C GLU A 500 -10.60 -20.11 17.77
N LYS A 501 -9.48 -19.90 18.50
CA LYS A 501 -8.74 -20.99 19.14
C LYS A 501 -9.63 -21.71 20.16
N ASP A 502 -9.78 -23.02 19.99
CA ASP A 502 -10.64 -23.89 20.83
C ASP A 502 -10.44 -23.67 22.34
N ALA A 503 -9.18 -23.59 22.80
CA ALA A 503 -8.86 -23.36 24.21
C ALA A 503 -9.37 -22.01 24.71
N TYR A 504 -9.28 -20.96 23.89
CA TYR A 504 -9.77 -19.62 24.22
C TYR A 504 -11.30 -19.57 24.23
N VAL A 505 -11.95 -20.19 23.23
CA VAL A 505 -13.41 -20.33 23.16
C VAL A 505 -13.95 -21.06 24.38
N SER A 506 -13.34 -22.20 24.73
CA SER A 506 -13.69 -23.01 25.90
C SER A 506 -13.50 -22.24 27.21
N ALA A 507 -12.36 -21.55 27.38
CA ALA A 507 -12.11 -20.74 28.57
C ALA A 507 -13.10 -19.56 28.67
N LYS A 508 -13.38 -18.87 27.56
CA LYS A 508 -14.36 -17.77 27.51
C LYS A 508 -15.76 -18.25 27.86
N ALA A 509 -16.17 -19.43 27.40
CA ALA A 509 -17.45 -20.04 27.77
C ALA A 509 -17.52 -20.38 29.27
N MET A 510 -16.43 -20.92 29.84
CA MET A 510 -16.36 -21.18 31.28
C MET A 510 -16.46 -19.88 32.09
N ILE A 511 -15.81 -18.81 31.65
CA ILE A 511 -15.87 -17.50 32.30
C ILE A 511 -17.25 -16.88 32.16
N ASP A 512 -17.89 -16.99 30.99
CA ASP A 512 -19.26 -16.54 30.77
C ASP A 512 -20.18 -17.19 31.83
N VAL A 513 -20.06 -18.50 32.03
CA VAL A 513 -20.79 -19.25 33.05
C VAL A 513 -20.46 -18.80 34.48
N ALA A 514 -19.18 -18.77 34.85
CA ALA A 514 -18.75 -18.45 36.21
C ALA A 514 -19.13 -17.01 36.60
N THR A 515 -19.01 -16.08 35.65
CA THR A 515 -19.41 -14.68 35.83
C THR A 515 -20.92 -14.52 35.93
N LEU A 516 -21.69 -15.28 35.15
CA LEU A 516 -23.15 -15.29 35.24
C LEU A 516 -23.63 -15.84 36.59
N ALA A 517 -22.92 -16.82 37.15
CA ALA A 517 -23.21 -17.38 38.46
C ALA A 517 -22.95 -16.34 39.57
N ALA A 518 -21.75 -15.75 39.57
CA ALA A 518 -21.34 -14.73 40.54
C ALA A 518 -22.14 -13.40 40.43
N ALA A 519 -22.93 -13.21 39.37
CA ALA A 519 -23.80 -12.05 39.20
C ALA A 519 -25.26 -12.34 39.60
N ALA A 520 -25.59 -13.58 40.00
CA ALA A 520 -26.98 -14.03 40.17
C ALA A 520 -27.65 -13.53 41.45
N ASP A 521 -26.89 -13.34 42.53
CA ASP A 521 -27.35 -12.81 43.82
C ASP A 521 -27.34 -11.27 43.88
N GLY A 522 -26.65 -10.63 42.92
CA GLY A 522 -26.51 -9.18 42.83
C GLY A 522 -25.38 -8.60 43.70
N GLU A 523 -24.68 -9.43 44.47
CA GLU A 523 -23.55 -9.03 45.32
C GLU A 523 -22.32 -9.88 45.00
N ILE A 524 -21.37 -9.31 44.28
CA ILE A 524 -20.15 -10.05 43.88
C ILE A 524 -19.19 -10.12 45.07
N ALA A 525 -18.99 -11.30 45.63
CA ALA A 525 -18.03 -11.52 46.70
C ALA A 525 -16.59 -11.49 46.16
N ALA A 526 -15.66 -10.93 46.95
CA ALA A 526 -14.24 -10.89 46.56
C ALA A 526 -13.64 -12.29 46.34
N ALA A 527 -14.13 -13.30 47.06
CA ALA A 527 -13.71 -14.69 46.93
C ALA A 527 -14.10 -15.29 45.56
N GLU A 528 -15.31 -15.03 45.08
CA GLU A 528 -15.78 -15.52 43.77
C GLU A 528 -14.93 -14.95 42.63
N TYR A 529 -14.61 -13.66 42.68
CA TYR A 529 -13.76 -13.05 41.68
C TYR A 529 -12.32 -13.59 41.72
N GLN A 530 -11.80 -13.98 42.88
CA GLN A 530 -10.51 -14.67 42.99
C GLN A 530 -10.59 -16.11 42.46
N GLY A 531 -11.70 -16.81 42.68
CA GLY A 531 -11.98 -18.12 42.07
C GLY A 531 -11.93 -18.06 40.55
N ILE A 532 -12.63 -17.10 39.94
CA ILE A 532 -12.62 -16.88 38.48
C ILE A 532 -11.18 -16.64 37.98
N LYS A 533 -10.36 -15.85 38.70
CA LYS A 533 -8.96 -15.65 38.34
C LYS A 533 -8.14 -16.93 38.45
N ALA A 534 -8.31 -17.70 39.52
CA ALA A 534 -7.61 -18.95 39.74
C ALA A 534 -7.93 -19.96 38.61
N ASP A 535 -9.20 -20.06 38.22
CA ASP A 535 -9.63 -20.91 37.11
C ASP A 535 -8.94 -20.50 35.80
N ILE A 536 -8.93 -19.20 35.47
CA ILE A 536 -8.25 -18.67 34.28
C ILE A 536 -6.75 -19.01 34.29
N HIS A 537 -6.10 -18.90 35.44
CA HIS A 537 -4.69 -19.27 35.60
C HIS A 537 -4.46 -20.79 35.48
N GLY A 538 -5.44 -21.60 35.88
CA GLY A 538 -5.42 -23.06 35.82
C GLY A 538 -5.56 -23.64 34.41
N PHE A 539 -6.02 -22.87 33.42
CA PHE A 539 -6.08 -23.33 32.03
C PHE A 539 -4.68 -23.47 31.41
N PRO A 540 -4.22 -24.69 31.07
CA PRO A 540 -2.84 -24.93 30.66
C PRO A 540 -2.52 -24.42 29.24
N GLU A 541 -3.52 -24.33 28.37
CA GLU A 541 -3.36 -23.96 26.95
C GLU A 541 -3.48 -22.45 26.67
N LEU A 542 -3.70 -21.63 27.71
CA LEU A 542 -3.77 -20.17 27.61
C LEU A 542 -2.40 -19.53 27.86
N SER A 543 -2.03 -18.63 26.95
CA SER A 543 -0.93 -17.69 27.10
C SER A 543 -1.24 -16.62 28.16
N GLY A 544 -0.20 -15.92 28.63
CA GLY A 544 -0.38 -14.80 29.56
C GLY A 544 -1.25 -13.67 29.01
N VAL A 545 -1.21 -13.44 27.69
CA VAL A 545 -2.02 -12.42 27.00
C VAL A 545 -3.50 -12.81 27.01
N GLU A 546 -3.81 -14.05 26.64
CA GLU A 546 -5.17 -14.60 26.68
C GLU A 546 -5.74 -14.55 28.10
N ARG A 547 -4.95 -14.94 29.11
CA ARG A 547 -5.37 -14.86 30.53
C ARG A 547 -5.66 -13.44 30.97
N ALA A 548 -4.78 -12.48 30.67
CA ALA A 548 -4.97 -11.09 31.07
C ALA A 548 -6.26 -10.50 30.46
N ARG A 549 -6.51 -10.78 29.17
CA ARG A 549 -7.72 -10.32 28.47
C ARG A 549 -8.98 -10.98 29.02
N LEU A 550 -8.94 -12.27 29.36
CA LEU A 550 -10.05 -12.98 30.00
C LEU A 550 -10.37 -12.48 31.42
N ILE A 551 -9.35 -12.09 32.20
CA ILE A 551 -9.53 -11.47 33.53
C ILE A 551 -10.15 -10.06 33.40
N ALA A 552 -9.74 -9.29 32.40
CA ALA A 552 -10.34 -8.00 32.07
C ALA A 552 -11.81 -8.18 31.64
N TYR A 553 -12.07 -9.17 30.77
CA TYR A 553 -13.40 -9.50 30.29
C TYR A 553 -14.34 -9.88 31.44
N SER A 554 -13.94 -10.77 32.35
CA SER A 554 -14.76 -11.17 33.50
C SER A 554 -15.11 -9.98 34.39
N ASN A 555 -14.17 -9.08 34.64
CA ASN A 555 -14.40 -7.85 35.41
C ASN A 555 -15.51 -6.98 34.80
N THR A 556 -15.49 -6.82 33.47
CA THR A 556 -16.50 -6.02 32.77
C THR A 556 -17.86 -6.71 32.74
N LEU A 557 -17.90 -8.02 32.49
CA LEU A 557 -19.13 -8.81 32.38
C LEU A 557 -19.89 -8.89 33.72
N LEU A 558 -19.17 -8.92 34.84
CA LEU A 558 -19.75 -8.90 36.20
C LEU A 558 -20.70 -7.72 36.43
N ARG A 559 -20.46 -6.58 35.76
CA ARG A 559 -21.19 -5.32 35.99
C ARG A 559 -22.09 -4.91 34.81
N ASP A 560 -22.27 -5.81 33.85
CA ASP A 560 -22.87 -5.49 32.55
C ASP A 560 -24.02 -6.44 32.18
N ALA A 561 -25.23 -6.09 32.59
CA ALA A 561 -26.43 -6.90 32.33
C ALA A 561 -26.68 -7.20 30.83
N PRO A 562 -26.52 -6.25 29.89
CA PRO A 562 -26.52 -6.56 28.45
C PRO A 562 -25.44 -7.56 28.03
N GLY A 563 -24.24 -7.47 28.59
CA GLY A 563 -23.15 -8.42 28.37
C GLY A 563 -23.52 -9.83 28.84
N GLN A 564 -24.11 -9.93 30.03
CA GLN A 564 -24.59 -11.19 30.63
C GLN A 564 -25.65 -11.87 29.77
N GLN A 565 -26.60 -11.11 29.20
CA GLN A 565 -27.58 -11.66 28.26
C GLN A 565 -26.93 -12.23 27.00
N LEU A 566 -25.92 -11.53 26.45
CA LEU A 566 -25.18 -11.99 25.28
C LEU A 566 -24.35 -13.25 25.58
N ALA A 567 -23.71 -13.31 26.76
CA ALA A 567 -22.99 -14.49 27.24
C ALA A 567 -23.93 -15.72 27.30
N MET A 568 -25.14 -15.54 27.87
CA MET A 568 -26.16 -16.60 27.90
C MET A 568 -26.59 -17.05 26.48
N GLN A 569 -26.73 -16.12 25.53
CA GLN A 569 -27.04 -16.46 24.14
C GLN A 569 -25.89 -17.21 23.45
N ARG A 570 -24.63 -16.86 23.74
CA ARG A 570 -23.44 -17.55 23.22
C ARG A 570 -23.37 -18.98 23.74
N LEU A 571 -23.58 -19.19 25.04
CA LEU A 571 -23.62 -20.53 25.64
C LEU A 571 -24.66 -21.45 24.99
N LYS A 572 -25.81 -20.93 24.56
CA LYS A 572 -26.83 -21.70 23.82
C LYS A 572 -26.39 -22.18 22.44
N ARG A 573 -25.45 -21.46 21.80
CA ARG A 573 -24.97 -21.73 20.44
C ARG A 573 -23.78 -22.68 20.41
N LEU A 574 -23.17 -22.97 21.55
CA LEU A 574 -22.05 -23.90 21.64
C LEU A 574 -22.47 -25.33 21.23
N PRO A 575 -21.54 -26.11 20.62
CA PRO A 575 -21.74 -27.53 20.38
C PRO A 575 -22.17 -28.27 21.66
N ALA A 576 -22.94 -29.35 21.51
CA ALA A 576 -23.52 -30.07 22.65
C ALA A 576 -22.47 -30.52 23.69
N GLU A 577 -21.30 -30.95 23.23
CA GLU A 577 -20.22 -31.42 24.10
C GLU A 577 -19.59 -30.28 24.93
N GLU A 578 -19.31 -29.13 24.31
CA GLU A 578 -18.74 -27.96 24.99
C GLU A 578 -19.74 -27.31 25.94
N ARG A 579 -21.01 -27.23 25.51
CA ARG A 579 -22.10 -26.75 26.35
C ARG A 579 -22.23 -27.59 27.63
N ALA A 580 -22.08 -28.92 27.52
CA ALA A 580 -22.07 -29.81 28.68
C ALA A 580 -20.82 -29.62 29.57
N LYS A 581 -19.64 -29.34 28.99
CA LYS A 581 -18.42 -29.01 29.75
C LYS A 581 -18.58 -27.70 30.53
N ALA A 582 -19.14 -26.66 29.90
CA ALA A 582 -19.39 -25.36 30.52
C ALA A 582 -20.38 -25.47 31.70
N VAL A 583 -21.48 -26.22 31.52
CA VAL A 583 -22.46 -26.50 32.59
C VAL A 583 -21.86 -27.25 33.77
N ARG A 584 -21.10 -28.32 33.52
CA ARG A 584 -20.43 -29.07 34.60
C ARG A 584 -19.46 -28.20 35.38
N SER A 585 -18.73 -27.31 34.68
CA SER A 585 -17.83 -26.36 35.30
C SER A 585 -18.60 -25.33 36.14
N ALA A 586 -19.74 -24.84 35.65
CA ALA A 586 -20.68 -23.99 36.42
C ALA A 586 -21.02 -24.61 37.77
N MET A 587 -21.47 -25.87 37.72
CA MET A 587 -21.91 -26.60 38.89
C MET A 587 -20.75 -26.82 39.85
N SER A 588 -19.55 -27.13 39.35
CA SER A 588 -18.37 -27.29 40.20
C SER A 588 -17.92 -25.99 40.86
N ALA A 589 -18.00 -24.85 40.15
CA ALA A 589 -17.59 -23.55 40.66
C ALA A 589 -18.57 -23.04 41.74
N VAL A 590 -19.87 -23.10 41.47
CA VAL A 590 -20.92 -22.70 42.44
C VAL A 590 -20.94 -23.61 43.67
N LEU A 591 -20.62 -24.91 43.49
CA LEU A 591 -20.56 -25.87 44.60
C LEU A 591 -19.17 -25.95 45.26
N ALA A 592 -18.23 -25.05 44.92
CA ALA A 592 -16.84 -25.10 45.39
C ALA A 592 -16.72 -24.85 46.91
N ASP A 593 -17.48 -23.89 47.44
CA ASP A 593 -17.41 -23.47 48.85
C ASP A 593 -18.27 -24.32 49.80
N GLY A 594 -18.84 -25.43 49.31
CA GLY A 594 -19.53 -26.43 50.12
C GLY A 594 -20.95 -26.05 50.57
N HIS A 595 -21.40 -24.82 50.34
CA HIS A 595 -22.77 -24.36 50.63
C HIS A 595 -23.30 -23.53 49.46
N ALA A 596 -24.14 -24.12 48.60
CA ALA A 596 -24.86 -23.34 47.60
C ALA A 596 -26.05 -22.62 48.25
N THR A 597 -26.10 -21.31 48.08
CA THR A 597 -27.22 -20.48 48.49
C THR A 597 -28.47 -20.78 47.65
N PRO A 598 -29.69 -20.48 48.15
CA PRO A 598 -30.92 -20.64 47.38
C PRO A 598 -30.93 -19.85 46.05
N GLN A 599 -30.18 -18.75 45.96
CA GLN A 599 -30.07 -17.94 44.74
C GLN A 599 -29.16 -18.60 43.70
N GLU A 600 -28.04 -19.17 44.14
CA GLU A 600 -27.14 -19.96 43.28
C GLU A 600 -27.80 -21.24 42.75
N VAL A 601 -28.58 -21.93 43.57
CA VAL A 601 -29.35 -23.09 43.11
C VAL A 601 -30.36 -22.67 42.04
N LYS A 602 -31.14 -21.59 42.27
CA LYS A 602 -32.06 -21.04 41.27
C LYS A 602 -31.35 -20.62 39.99
N PHE A 603 -30.13 -20.08 40.09
CA PHE A 603 -29.30 -19.77 38.94
C PHE A 603 -28.95 -21.04 38.16
N LEU A 604 -28.47 -22.09 38.82
CA LEU A 604 -28.14 -23.38 38.17
C LEU A 604 -29.36 -24.03 37.53
N GLU A 605 -30.54 -23.98 38.17
CA GLU A 605 -31.80 -24.45 37.59
C GLU A 605 -32.15 -23.67 36.32
N LYS A 606 -32.03 -22.34 36.37
CA LYS A 606 -32.27 -21.47 35.21
C LYS A 606 -31.26 -21.76 34.11
N LEU A 607 -29.98 -21.96 34.44
CA LEU A 607 -28.91 -22.27 33.51
C LEU A 607 -29.18 -23.61 32.80
N GLN A 608 -29.47 -24.68 33.55
CA GLN A 608 -29.83 -26.00 33.01
C GLN A 608 -31.04 -25.91 32.07
N LYS A 609 -32.12 -25.29 32.52
CA LYS A 609 -33.34 -25.11 31.72
C LYS A 609 -33.06 -24.31 30.44
N THR A 610 -32.23 -23.28 30.55
CA THR A 610 -31.89 -22.38 29.44
C THR A 610 -30.99 -23.05 28.41
N LEU A 611 -30.12 -23.96 28.85
CA LEU A 611 -29.19 -24.71 28.00
C LEU A 611 -29.72 -26.07 27.55
N GLY A 612 -30.90 -26.50 28.04
CA GLY A 612 -31.62 -27.69 27.59
C GLY A 612 -31.21 -28.98 28.31
N PHE A 613 -30.73 -28.88 29.55
CA PHE A 613 -30.34 -30.02 30.39
C PHE A 613 -31.35 -30.27 31.52
N PRO A 614 -31.39 -31.50 32.07
CA PRO A 614 -32.25 -31.85 33.20
C PRO A 614 -31.92 -31.02 34.45
N VAL A 615 -32.95 -30.52 35.13
CA VAL A 615 -32.79 -29.74 36.37
C VAL A 615 -32.41 -30.66 37.54
N GLU A 616 -32.81 -31.92 37.46
CA GLU A 616 -32.52 -33.00 38.41
C GLU A 616 -31.01 -33.24 38.61
N ASP A 617 -30.19 -32.91 37.61
CA ASP A 617 -28.74 -33.01 37.67
C ASP A 617 -28.13 -32.01 38.68
N VAL A 618 -28.77 -30.84 38.88
CA VAL A 618 -28.34 -29.85 39.89
C VAL A 618 -28.43 -30.46 41.28
N TYR A 619 -29.58 -31.05 41.59
CA TYR A 619 -29.85 -31.71 42.86
C TYR A 619 -28.97 -32.95 43.07
N SER A 620 -28.75 -33.74 42.01
CA SER A 620 -27.84 -34.89 42.04
C SER A 620 -26.40 -34.49 42.36
N ALA A 621 -25.93 -33.34 41.86
CA ALA A 621 -24.60 -32.82 42.17
C ALA A 621 -24.48 -32.24 43.59
N LEU A 622 -25.51 -31.56 44.08
CA LEU A 622 -25.62 -31.13 45.49
C LEU A 622 -25.55 -32.34 46.44
N HIS A 623 -26.25 -33.43 46.12
CA HIS A 623 -26.26 -34.65 46.91
C HIS A 623 -24.95 -35.44 46.84
N ARG A 624 -24.27 -35.49 45.70
CA ARG A 624 -22.96 -36.18 45.57
C ARG A 624 -21.86 -35.62 46.49
N ARG A 625 -21.90 -34.33 46.82
CA ARG A 625 -20.92 -33.72 47.75
C ARG A 625 -21.36 -33.72 49.21
N SER A 626 -22.66 -33.77 49.51
CA SER A 626 -23.16 -33.85 50.89
C SER A 626 -22.91 -35.21 51.55
N VAL A 627 -22.60 -36.25 50.78
CA VAL A 627 -22.17 -37.57 51.30
C VAL A 627 -20.76 -37.54 51.91
N ALA A 628 -19.95 -36.49 51.69
CA ALA A 628 -18.62 -36.36 52.31
C ALA A 628 -18.64 -35.75 53.73
N VAL A 629 -19.80 -35.32 54.24
CA VAL A 629 -19.91 -34.69 55.58
C VAL A 629 -20.27 -35.72 56.68
N ASP A 630 -20.48 -36.99 56.31
CA ASP A 630 -20.87 -38.07 57.24
C ASP A 630 -19.75 -39.11 57.43
N GLU A 631 -18.48 -38.67 57.41
CA GLU A 631 -17.37 -39.49 57.92
C GLU A 631 -17.23 -39.32 59.45
N PRO A 632 -17.13 -40.41 60.23
CA PRO A 632 -16.95 -40.29 61.68
C PRO A 632 -15.60 -39.66 62.00
N VAL A 633 -15.63 -38.55 62.74
CA VAL A 633 -14.44 -37.89 63.30
C VAL A 633 -13.74 -38.86 64.27
N MET A 634 -12.48 -39.22 64.00
CA MET A 634 -11.68 -40.01 64.94
C MET A 634 -11.39 -39.21 66.21
N VAL A 635 -11.91 -39.66 67.36
CA VAL A 635 -11.73 -38.99 68.66
C VAL A 635 -10.56 -39.57 69.47
N ALA A 636 -10.04 -40.76 69.14
CA ALA A 636 -8.82 -41.32 69.71
C ALA A 636 -8.24 -42.48 68.88
N VAL A 637 -6.91 -42.61 68.86
CA VAL A 637 -6.20 -43.75 68.27
C VAL A 637 -6.08 -44.85 69.34
N ALA A 638 -6.53 -46.07 69.03
CA ALA A 638 -6.40 -47.22 69.92
C ALA A 638 -5.05 -47.94 69.72
N GLU A 639 -4.32 -48.18 70.81
CA GLU A 639 -3.16 -49.08 70.83
C GLU A 639 -3.62 -50.55 70.81
N ALA A 640 -2.98 -51.34 69.95
CA ALA A 640 -3.28 -52.76 69.80
C ALA A 640 -2.72 -53.58 70.98
N GLN A 641 -3.59 -54.29 71.70
CA GLN A 641 -3.20 -55.44 72.51
C GLN A 641 -3.36 -56.73 71.71
N SER A 642 -2.31 -57.55 71.73
CA SER A 642 -2.25 -58.87 71.08
C SER A 642 -3.13 -59.89 71.82
N GLY A 643 -4.03 -60.58 71.11
CA GLY A 643 -4.62 -61.82 71.66
C GLY A 643 -5.99 -62.30 71.17
N ILE A 644 -6.73 -61.58 70.32
CA ILE A 644 -8.08 -62.04 69.90
C ILE A 644 -8.22 -61.97 68.37
N PRO A 645 -8.48 -63.09 67.66
CA PRO A 645 -8.67 -63.08 66.21
C PRO A 645 -10.04 -62.50 65.85
N ILE A 646 -10.05 -61.42 65.06
CA ILE A 646 -11.26 -60.87 64.43
C ILE A 646 -11.60 -61.73 63.19
N PRO A 647 -12.86 -62.18 63.00
CA PRO A 647 -13.26 -62.96 61.83
C PRO A 647 -13.05 -62.19 60.53
N LYS A 648 -12.50 -62.84 59.50
CA LYS A 648 -12.37 -62.26 58.16
C LYS A 648 -13.76 -62.00 57.57
N GLU A 649 -14.05 -60.74 57.28
CA GLU A 649 -15.23 -60.33 56.54
C GLU A 649 -15.14 -60.80 55.08
N GLN A 650 -16.23 -61.42 54.61
CA GLN A 650 -16.34 -61.98 53.27
C GLN A 650 -16.52 -60.86 52.26
N VAL A 651 -15.53 -60.65 51.39
CA VAL A 651 -15.69 -59.83 50.19
C VAL A 651 -16.64 -60.55 49.24
N GLN A 652 -17.91 -60.16 49.21
CA GLN A 652 -18.81 -60.50 48.12
C GLN A 652 -18.46 -59.59 46.93
N THR A 653 -17.65 -60.11 46.01
CA THR A 653 -17.58 -59.56 44.65
C THR A 653 -18.89 -59.92 43.92
N PRO A 654 -19.66 -58.96 43.38
CA PRO A 654 -20.72 -59.28 42.45
C PRO A 654 -20.07 -59.72 41.13
N GLY A 655 -19.89 -61.03 40.96
CA GLY A 655 -19.46 -61.60 39.69
C GLY A 655 -20.56 -61.42 38.64
N LEU A 656 -20.35 -60.54 37.67
CA LEU A 656 -21.13 -60.53 36.43
C LEU A 656 -20.91 -61.86 35.70
N LYS A 657 -21.91 -62.74 35.71
CA LYS A 657 -21.95 -63.90 34.81
C LYS A 657 -22.38 -63.42 33.43
N PHE A 658 -21.42 -63.28 32.53
CA PHE A 658 -21.69 -63.07 31.12
C PHE A 658 -22.19 -64.37 30.50
N ASP A 659 -23.40 -64.35 29.94
CA ASP A 659 -23.91 -65.44 29.12
C ASP A 659 -23.19 -65.43 27.77
N ALA A 660 -22.16 -66.27 27.65
CA ALA A 660 -21.32 -66.37 26.47
C ALA A 660 -22.13 -66.71 25.21
N ALA A 661 -23.23 -67.46 25.33
CA ALA A 661 -24.10 -67.78 24.20
C ALA A 661 -24.85 -66.53 23.71
N ARG A 662 -25.27 -65.65 24.63
CA ARG A 662 -25.93 -64.38 24.28
C ARG A 662 -24.97 -63.36 23.66
N LEU A 663 -23.73 -63.29 24.15
CA LEU A 663 -22.68 -62.45 23.56
C LEU A 663 -22.28 -62.93 22.16
N GLN A 664 -22.23 -64.24 21.94
CA GLN A 664 -21.90 -64.83 20.64
C GLN A 664 -23.04 -64.62 19.64
N ARG A 665 -24.30 -64.67 20.10
CA ARG A 665 -25.48 -64.33 19.29
C ARG A 665 -25.52 -62.85 18.89
N ILE A 666 -25.26 -61.93 19.82
CA ILE A 666 -25.19 -60.49 19.53
C ILE A 666 -24.03 -60.20 18.58
N ARG A 667 -22.87 -60.84 18.76
CA ARG A 667 -21.75 -60.72 17.81
C ARG A 667 -22.08 -61.26 16.42
N SER A 668 -22.77 -62.40 16.31
CA SER A 668 -23.18 -62.93 15.01
C SER A 668 -24.24 -62.05 14.33
N GLU A 669 -25.17 -61.48 15.10
CA GLU A 669 -26.17 -60.53 14.60
C GLU A 669 -25.53 -59.21 14.16
N THR A 670 -24.52 -58.71 14.90
CA THR A 670 -23.78 -57.50 14.50
C THR A 670 -22.90 -57.75 13.28
N SER A 671 -22.28 -58.94 13.18
CA SER A 671 -21.46 -59.32 12.02
C SER A 671 -22.32 -59.52 10.77
N ALA A 672 -23.50 -60.12 10.89
CA ALA A 672 -24.44 -60.29 9.77
C ALA A 672 -25.01 -58.96 9.28
N VAL A 673 -25.28 -58.00 10.19
CA VAL A 673 -25.71 -56.64 9.82
C VAL A 673 -24.56 -55.85 9.19
N SER A 674 -23.32 -56.04 9.65
CA SER A 674 -22.14 -55.44 9.01
C SER A 674 -21.82 -56.04 7.65
N GLU A 675 -22.03 -57.34 7.42
CA GLU A 675 -21.92 -57.97 6.09
C GLU A 675 -23.04 -57.49 5.14
N LEU A 676 -24.28 -57.36 5.64
CA LEU A 676 -25.39 -56.84 4.85
C LEU A 676 -25.19 -55.36 4.47
N LEU A 677 -24.62 -54.55 5.37
CA LEU A 677 -24.27 -53.16 5.07
C LEU A 677 -23.03 -53.04 4.19
N ALA A 678 -22.06 -53.95 4.31
CA ALA A 678 -20.89 -53.99 3.43
C ALA A 678 -21.28 -54.36 1.99
N GLU A 679 -22.26 -55.25 1.78
CA GLU A 679 -22.81 -55.57 0.45
C GLU A 679 -23.59 -54.40 -0.17
N ILE A 680 -24.24 -53.55 0.63
CA ILE A 680 -24.94 -52.35 0.15
C ILE A 680 -23.95 -51.22 -0.22
N PHE A 681 -22.74 -51.23 0.33
CA PHE A 681 -21.67 -50.25 0.08
C PHE A 681 -20.50 -50.82 -0.75
N VAL A 682 -20.73 -51.88 -1.54
CA VAL A 682 -19.77 -52.27 -2.59
C VAL A 682 -19.91 -51.29 -3.76
N GLU A 683 -19.07 -50.26 -3.75
CA GLU A 683 -18.74 -49.51 -4.96
C GLU A 683 -18.11 -50.49 -5.96
N GLU A 684 -18.81 -50.74 -7.07
CA GLU A 684 -18.17 -51.25 -8.27
C GLU A 684 -16.99 -50.33 -8.59
N ALA A 685 -15.78 -50.83 -8.38
CA ALA A 685 -14.55 -50.21 -8.84
C ALA A 685 -14.53 -50.21 -10.38
N SER A 686 -15.33 -49.33 -10.98
CA SER A 686 -15.11 -48.86 -12.33
C SER A 686 -13.86 -48.00 -12.31
N ALA A 687 -12.76 -48.59 -12.76
CA ALA A 687 -11.61 -47.85 -13.22
C ALA A 687 -12.04 -46.93 -14.38
N VAL A 688 -12.45 -45.71 -14.05
CA VAL A 688 -12.52 -44.61 -15.01
C VAL A 688 -11.41 -43.63 -14.63
N THR A 689 -10.24 -43.90 -15.19
CA THR A 689 -9.25 -42.86 -15.48
C THR A 689 -9.95 -41.84 -16.36
N ALA A 690 -10.46 -40.76 -15.77
CA ALA A 690 -10.95 -39.63 -16.55
C ALA A 690 -9.72 -38.95 -17.19
N PRO A 691 -9.63 -38.84 -18.53
CA PRO A 691 -8.56 -38.13 -19.23
C PRO A 691 -8.62 -36.62 -18.92
N PRO A 692 -7.58 -35.83 -19.24
CA PRO A 692 -7.67 -34.38 -19.17
C PRO A 692 -8.93 -33.93 -19.90
N ARG A 693 -9.73 -33.10 -19.23
CA ARG A 693 -10.95 -32.53 -19.77
C ARG A 693 -10.56 -31.69 -20.98
N ALA A 694 -10.71 -32.26 -22.18
CA ALA A 694 -10.70 -31.51 -23.41
C ALA A 694 -11.84 -30.48 -23.30
N VAL A 695 -11.49 -29.21 -23.45
CA VAL A 695 -12.43 -28.13 -23.74
C VAL A 695 -13.28 -28.62 -24.93
N PRO A 696 -14.61 -28.61 -24.87
CA PRO A 696 -15.38 -28.85 -26.07
C PRO A 696 -15.00 -27.73 -27.06
N GLU A 697 -14.40 -28.09 -28.20
CA GLU A 697 -14.43 -27.24 -29.38
C GLU A 697 -15.90 -27.11 -29.79
N VAL A 698 -16.59 -26.17 -29.15
CA VAL A 698 -17.73 -25.53 -29.76
C VAL A 698 -17.12 -24.69 -30.87
N GLY A 699 -17.37 -25.05 -32.12
CA GLY A 699 -17.00 -24.29 -33.31
C GLY A 699 -17.74 -22.95 -33.36
N GLY A 700 -17.43 -22.08 -32.40
CA GLY A 700 -17.82 -20.68 -32.33
C GLY A 700 -16.66 -19.83 -32.82
N ASN A 701 -16.97 -18.77 -33.54
CA ASN A 701 -15.98 -17.82 -34.04
C ASN A 701 -15.23 -17.21 -32.84
N ILE A 702 -13.91 -17.34 -32.77
CA ILE A 702 -13.11 -16.75 -31.69
C ILE A 702 -13.10 -15.24 -31.91
N LEU A 703 -13.86 -14.49 -31.12
CA LEU A 703 -13.98 -13.03 -31.27
C LEU A 703 -12.83 -12.25 -30.61
N PHE A 704 -12.18 -12.85 -29.61
CA PHE A 704 -11.07 -12.23 -28.88
C PHE A 704 -10.01 -13.28 -28.59
N LYS A 705 -8.76 -13.02 -28.98
CA LYS A 705 -7.65 -13.94 -28.75
C LYS A 705 -7.38 -14.08 -27.25
N GLY A 706 -7.39 -15.32 -26.74
CA GLY A 706 -7.16 -15.62 -25.32
C GLY A 706 -8.43 -15.70 -24.47
N LEU A 707 -9.60 -15.42 -25.05
CA LEU A 707 -10.90 -15.57 -24.39
C LEU A 707 -11.70 -16.67 -25.10
N ASP A 708 -12.35 -17.56 -24.35
CA ASP A 708 -13.15 -18.63 -24.98
C ASP A 708 -14.41 -18.07 -25.66
N PRO A 709 -15.01 -18.83 -26.61
CA PRO A 709 -16.12 -18.33 -27.43
C PRO A 709 -17.33 -17.84 -26.63
N ALA A 710 -17.65 -18.47 -25.48
CA ALA A 710 -18.82 -18.09 -24.69
C ALA A 710 -18.61 -16.74 -23.99
N HIS A 711 -17.44 -16.52 -23.39
CA HIS A 711 -17.09 -15.24 -22.77
C HIS A 711 -16.88 -14.13 -23.81
N GLY A 712 -16.31 -14.46 -24.97
CA GLY A 712 -16.18 -13.53 -26.09
C GLY A 712 -17.52 -13.04 -26.65
N GLU A 713 -18.51 -13.92 -26.77
CA GLU A 713 -19.87 -13.54 -27.19
C GLU A 713 -20.58 -12.67 -26.15
N LEU A 714 -20.36 -12.92 -24.85
CA LEU A 714 -20.92 -12.10 -23.79
C LEU A 714 -20.34 -10.68 -23.83
N LEU A 715 -19.01 -10.55 -23.91
CA LEU A 715 -18.32 -9.26 -24.03
C LEU A 715 -18.77 -8.49 -25.27
N ALA A 716 -18.90 -9.16 -26.42
CA ALA A 716 -19.42 -8.55 -27.65
C ALA A 716 -20.85 -8.02 -27.49
N SER A 717 -21.69 -8.69 -26.68
CA SER A 717 -23.07 -8.28 -26.43
C SER A 717 -23.15 -7.02 -25.55
N ILE A 718 -22.26 -6.90 -24.57
CA ILE A 718 -22.13 -5.71 -23.71
C ILE A 718 -21.59 -4.53 -24.50
N LEU A 719 -20.57 -4.75 -25.35
CA LEU A 719 -20.00 -3.72 -26.24
C LEU A 719 -21.03 -3.12 -27.20
N VAL A 720 -21.93 -3.94 -27.76
CA VAL A 720 -22.99 -3.48 -28.69
C VAL A 720 -24.10 -2.75 -27.95
N SER A 721 -24.49 -3.22 -26.77
CA SER A 721 -25.58 -2.62 -25.97
C SER A 721 -25.15 -1.31 -25.30
N GLY A 722 -23.84 -1.09 -25.13
CA GLY A 722 -23.25 0.08 -24.49
C GLY A 722 -23.33 0.04 -22.97
N THR A 723 -24.52 -0.21 -22.42
CA THR A 723 -24.80 -0.45 -20.99
C THR A 723 -25.82 -1.57 -20.90
N MET A 724 -25.65 -2.52 -19.97
CA MET A 724 -26.53 -3.69 -19.82
C MET A 724 -27.02 -3.79 -18.38
N ASP A 725 -28.33 -3.83 -18.17
CA ASP A 725 -28.90 -4.02 -16.84
C ASP A 725 -28.73 -5.46 -16.35
N ARG A 726 -28.94 -5.66 -15.04
CA ARG A 726 -28.79 -6.96 -14.38
C ARG A 726 -29.62 -8.08 -15.04
N SER A 727 -30.86 -7.79 -15.41
CA SER A 727 -31.77 -8.78 -15.99
C SER A 727 -31.34 -9.20 -17.40
N ALA A 728 -30.84 -8.25 -18.20
CA ALA A 728 -30.33 -8.49 -19.54
C ALA A 728 -29.01 -9.28 -19.51
N LEU A 729 -28.12 -8.96 -18.57
CA LEU A 729 -26.89 -9.69 -18.34
C LEU A 729 -27.16 -11.14 -17.94
N GLU A 730 -28.03 -11.36 -16.95
CA GLU A 730 -28.40 -12.70 -16.49
C GLU A 730 -29.05 -13.53 -17.60
N GLY A 731 -29.92 -12.91 -18.40
CA GLY A 731 -30.55 -13.54 -19.57
C GLY A 731 -29.51 -13.96 -20.62
N ARG A 732 -28.55 -13.08 -20.93
CA ARG A 732 -27.50 -13.37 -21.92
C ARG A 732 -26.50 -14.40 -21.43
N ALA A 733 -26.02 -14.29 -20.19
CA ALA A 733 -25.13 -15.27 -19.57
C ALA A 733 -25.78 -16.65 -19.52
N ARG A 734 -27.06 -16.75 -19.13
CA ARG A 734 -27.81 -18.01 -19.14
C ARG A 734 -27.92 -18.61 -20.54
N SER A 735 -28.13 -17.79 -21.57
CA SER A 735 -28.18 -18.27 -22.97
C SER A 735 -26.84 -18.86 -23.44
N LEU A 736 -25.73 -18.39 -22.87
CA LEU A 736 -24.37 -18.83 -23.14
C LEU A 736 -23.88 -19.92 -22.15
N ARG A 737 -24.75 -20.39 -21.24
CA ARG A 737 -24.46 -21.35 -20.17
C ARG A 737 -23.35 -20.89 -19.20
N LEU A 738 -23.26 -19.57 -18.98
CA LEU A 738 -22.32 -18.95 -18.05
C LEU A 738 -23.01 -18.51 -16.75
N LEU A 739 -22.26 -18.49 -15.65
CA LEU A 739 -22.68 -17.83 -14.42
C LEU A 739 -22.38 -16.32 -14.55
N PRO A 740 -23.34 -15.41 -14.31
CA PRO A 740 -23.19 -13.98 -14.60
C PRO A 740 -21.96 -13.34 -13.93
N GLU A 741 -21.80 -13.55 -12.62
CA GLU A 741 -20.66 -12.97 -11.87
C GLU A 741 -19.32 -13.57 -12.27
N GLY A 742 -19.26 -14.91 -12.36
CA GLY A 742 -18.03 -15.59 -12.79
C GLY A 742 -17.63 -15.23 -14.23
N ALA A 743 -18.59 -14.89 -15.08
CA ALA A 743 -18.31 -14.43 -16.43
C ALA A 743 -17.73 -13.01 -16.48
N ILE A 744 -18.21 -12.10 -15.61
CA ILE A 744 -17.61 -10.76 -15.45
C ILE A 744 -16.20 -10.89 -14.91
N GLU A 745 -15.98 -11.71 -13.87
CA GLU A 745 -14.67 -11.96 -13.30
C GLU A 745 -13.69 -12.50 -14.35
N THR A 746 -14.10 -13.52 -15.12
CA THR A 746 -13.26 -14.11 -16.18
C THR A 746 -12.91 -13.11 -17.28
N ILE A 747 -13.87 -12.26 -17.70
CA ILE A 747 -13.62 -11.22 -18.70
C ILE A 747 -12.70 -10.12 -18.15
N ASN A 748 -12.85 -9.76 -16.88
CA ASN A 748 -12.01 -8.76 -16.23
C ASN A 748 -10.60 -9.28 -15.97
N GLU A 749 -10.44 -10.56 -15.61
CA GLU A 749 -9.15 -11.23 -15.49
C GLU A 749 -8.41 -11.24 -16.83
N TRP A 750 -9.09 -11.60 -17.92
CA TRP A 750 -8.55 -11.45 -19.27
C TRP A 750 -8.19 -9.99 -19.63
N GLY A 751 -8.97 -9.04 -19.13
CA GLY A 751 -8.67 -7.61 -19.19
C GLY A 751 -7.36 -7.24 -18.53
N PHE A 752 -7.13 -7.72 -17.30
CA PHE A 752 -5.87 -7.48 -16.59
C PHE A 752 -4.67 -8.10 -17.29
N GLU A 753 -4.84 -9.27 -17.93
CA GLU A 753 -3.76 -9.89 -18.70
C GLU A 753 -3.43 -9.14 -20.00
N THR A 754 -4.42 -8.50 -20.63
CA THR A 754 -4.28 -7.88 -21.96
C THR A 754 -4.04 -6.36 -21.91
N PHE A 755 -4.66 -5.67 -20.95
CA PHE A 755 -4.71 -4.21 -20.82
C PHE A 755 -4.25 -3.69 -19.44
N GLU A 756 -3.86 -4.59 -18.51
CA GLU A 756 -3.50 -4.25 -17.12
C GLU A 756 -4.63 -3.59 -16.30
N GLU A 757 -5.89 -3.69 -16.74
CA GLU A 757 -7.08 -3.14 -16.09
C GLU A 757 -8.35 -3.95 -16.41
N PRO A 758 -9.44 -3.88 -15.61
CA PRO A 758 -10.67 -4.66 -15.88
C PRO A 758 -11.41 -4.11 -17.10
N ILE A 759 -12.19 -4.92 -17.80
CA ILE A 759 -12.91 -4.48 -19.01
C ILE A 759 -14.31 -3.96 -18.69
N ILE A 760 -15.01 -4.64 -17.78
CA ILE A 760 -16.39 -4.39 -17.39
C ILE A 760 -16.40 -3.72 -16.02
N GLU A 761 -17.11 -2.59 -15.92
CA GLU A 761 -17.36 -1.85 -14.69
C GLU A 761 -18.87 -1.71 -14.41
N GLY A 762 -19.22 -1.37 -13.17
CA GLY A 762 -20.60 -1.20 -12.70
C GLY A 762 -21.21 -2.50 -12.13
N GLU A 763 -22.17 -2.36 -11.23
CA GLU A 763 -22.94 -3.49 -10.66
C GLU A 763 -24.33 -3.63 -11.30
N ASP A 764 -25.01 -2.50 -11.58
CA ASP A 764 -26.25 -2.40 -12.35
C ASP A 764 -26.50 -0.92 -12.75
N PRO A 765 -26.39 -0.54 -14.04
CA PRO A 765 -26.04 -1.36 -15.19
C PRO A 765 -24.52 -1.61 -15.29
N VAL A 766 -24.14 -2.70 -15.95
CA VAL A 766 -22.75 -3.01 -16.29
C VAL A 766 -22.39 -2.40 -17.66
N SER A 767 -21.15 -1.94 -17.81
CA SER A 767 -20.65 -1.36 -19.07
C SER A 767 -19.16 -1.64 -19.28
N VAL A 768 -18.71 -1.56 -20.53
CA VAL A 768 -17.28 -1.60 -20.85
C VAL A 768 -16.68 -0.21 -20.64
N LEU A 769 -15.49 -0.15 -20.03
CA LEU A 769 -14.71 1.08 -19.86
C LEU A 769 -14.54 1.82 -21.18
N ASP A 770 -14.89 3.10 -21.19
CA ASP A 770 -15.04 3.89 -22.42
C ASP A 770 -13.74 3.99 -23.24
N HIS A 771 -12.58 4.09 -22.60
CA HIS A 771 -11.29 4.17 -23.29
C HIS A 771 -10.87 2.84 -23.92
N LEU A 772 -11.35 1.69 -23.42
CA LEU A 772 -11.06 0.37 -23.95
C LEU A 772 -11.98 -0.03 -25.12
N ARG A 773 -13.14 0.62 -25.28
CA ARG A 773 -14.12 0.29 -26.35
C ARG A 773 -13.51 0.28 -27.74
N THR A 774 -12.71 1.31 -28.06
CA THR A 774 -12.11 1.46 -29.40
C THR A 774 -11.08 0.35 -29.68
N GLU A 775 -10.35 -0.07 -28.65
CA GLU A 775 -9.33 -1.11 -28.75
C GLU A 775 -9.94 -2.51 -28.85
N LEU A 776 -11.00 -2.77 -28.07
CA LEU A 776 -11.77 -4.02 -28.15
C LEU A 776 -12.46 -4.19 -29.50
N LEU A 777 -12.97 -3.11 -30.10
CA LEU A 777 -13.51 -3.17 -31.46
C LEU A 777 -12.43 -3.49 -32.51
N LYS A 778 -11.19 -3.00 -32.33
CA LYS A 778 -10.06 -3.35 -33.20
C LYS A 778 -9.66 -4.81 -33.04
N LEU A 779 -9.58 -5.32 -31.80
CA LEU A 779 -9.26 -6.73 -31.54
C LEU A 779 -10.32 -7.68 -32.09
N LYS A 780 -11.61 -7.32 -31.95
CA LYS A 780 -12.72 -8.08 -32.52
C LYS A 780 -12.72 -8.10 -34.05
N ALA A 781 -12.22 -7.04 -34.70
CA ALA A 781 -12.09 -6.99 -36.15
C ALA A 781 -10.83 -7.71 -36.68
N ALA A 782 -9.85 -7.95 -35.81
CA ALA A 782 -8.60 -8.62 -36.12
C ALA A 782 -8.62 -10.14 -35.83
N ALA A 783 -9.60 -10.61 -35.07
CA ALA A 783 -9.89 -12.01 -34.80
C ALA A 783 -10.87 -12.57 -35.84
#